data_AF-A0A090LGU5-F1
#
_entry.id   AF-A0A090LGU5-F1
#
_cell.length_a   1.000
_cell.length_b   1.000
_cell.length_c   1.000
_cell.angle_alpha   90.00
_cell.angle_beta   90.00
_cell.angle_gamma   90.00
#
_symmetry.space_group_name_H-M   'P 1'
#
loop_
_entity.id
_entity.type
_entity.pdbx_description
1 polymer ?
#
loop_
_entity_poly.entity_id
_entity_poly.type
_entity_poly.pdbx_seq_one_letter_code
_entity_poly.pdbx_strand_id
1 'polypeptide(L)'
;MGSALTKYHSRKHSIYINRFKENPFATSDTNLNNMENKKSCLSKNITIVLLIIALLFFILTIVLATLFGLIITKKISLFDDENIVSNGKDNILEIDNNIVWPSPSGSLYGNFSKAAVSTDNGLCSEIGRDILKRGGNAIDSIIASLICIGTVNPQSSGLGGGLLMTFYNQTSKKCITIDARETAPMAARSDMYVNDTLKSLNGYSSIAVPGELHGLWTAFTKYGSGKIKWAELFQDSIKLAKEGFPVTKHMVDSILIRKDIIEKDEGIKKIFTNKKTGKWYKEGDIIKREIFAATLENLANSENPINLFYKEGIAQTIAEEIKSNNGIITLEDLMKYETKIYEEPIEIDGLPEDLIMCGPKPPSSFVIMQIIVKTMSYFYQNTTNHKLNDPLFYHRLIETMKFAYAQRSQLGDTDFVKNITQFIQHMSSNDYSIDIGQKIKDKAQPLEYYTDSIKYFPSDHGTSQVVAIDIDGNAVSCTSTINRHFGSGRMSSSLGIFYNDEMDDFSTPNLINSFGFRPSKANFIEPGKRPMTSMSPTIIYNKNNGKVKMVIGSAGGSFIISAIAQIITRNLFFNQTIKEANDMVRIHNQFLPDVTEYEEGFPKQLVDILTNKYDQKMKQVKKQASSVQILETLKDGTIVGNSDWRKTINVYPAGF
;
A
#
# COMPACT_ATOMS: atom_id res chain seq x y z
N MET A 1 -22.36 48.21 -34.33
CA MET A 1 -21.95 49.60 -34.65
C MET A 1 -20.94 50.00 -33.58
N GLY A 2 -19.73 50.50 -33.84
CA GLY A 2 -19.19 51.18 -35.04
C GLY A 2 -18.86 52.63 -34.64
N SER A 3 -17.69 53.23 -34.94
CA SER A 3 -16.58 52.77 -35.78
C SER A 3 -15.25 53.49 -35.47
N ALA A 4 -14.12 52.81 -35.74
CA ALA A 4 -12.95 53.24 -36.54
C ALA A 4 -12.54 54.75 -36.54
N LEU A 5 -11.34 55.16 -36.12
CA LEU A 5 -9.96 54.98 -36.68
C LEU A 5 -9.49 56.08 -37.66
N THR A 6 -8.50 56.87 -37.22
CA THR A 6 -7.44 57.54 -38.03
C THR A 6 -6.29 57.92 -37.06
N LYS A 7 -4.97 57.67 -37.27
CA LYS A 7 -4.03 57.84 -38.41
C LYS A 7 -3.77 59.30 -38.80
N TYR A 8 -2.54 59.78 -39.03
CA TYR A 8 -1.16 59.26 -38.79
C TYR A 8 -0.13 60.39 -39.15
N HIS A 9 1.09 60.41 -38.56
CA HIS A 9 2.26 61.24 -38.99
C HIS A 9 2.12 62.79 -38.96
N SER A 10 3.19 63.62 -39.08
CA SER A 10 4.62 63.56 -38.68
C SER A 10 5.33 64.93 -38.93
N ARG A 11 6.60 65.11 -38.47
CA ARG A 11 7.52 66.26 -38.74
C ARG A 11 7.12 67.57 -38.00
N LYS A 12 7.99 68.55 -37.70
CA LYS A 12 9.39 68.94 -38.04
C LYS A 12 9.84 69.94 -36.92
N HIS A 13 11.09 70.24 -36.50
CA HIS A 13 12.51 69.85 -36.74
C HIS A 13 13.11 69.37 -35.37
N SER A 14 14.35 68.92 -35.14
CA SER A 14 15.70 68.90 -35.77
C SER A 14 16.70 70.03 -35.41
N ILE A 15 17.72 69.70 -34.59
CA ILE A 15 18.98 70.44 -34.44
C ILE A 15 20.13 69.41 -34.47
N TYR A 16 20.93 69.43 -35.55
CA TYR A 16 22.23 68.78 -35.83
C TYR A 16 22.34 67.22 -35.72
N ILE A 17 22.89 66.42 -36.67
CA ILE A 17 24.14 66.46 -37.49
C ILE A 17 25.37 66.11 -36.61
N ASN A 18 26.24 65.11 -36.85
CA ASN A 18 26.46 64.06 -37.90
C ASN A 18 27.49 63.01 -37.32
N ARG A 19 27.84 61.81 -37.85
CA ARG A 19 27.31 60.81 -38.83
C ARG A 19 28.26 59.58 -38.88
N PHE A 20 27.78 58.36 -39.22
CA PHE A 20 28.57 57.17 -39.66
C PHE A 20 29.55 56.51 -38.64
N LYS A 21 29.96 55.21 -38.69
CA LYS A 21 29.41 53.98 -39.33
C LYS A 21 29.87 52.70 -38.58
N GLU A 22 29.63 51.51 -39.14
CA GLU A 22 29.77 50.17 -38.53
C GLU A 22 31.23 49.60 -38.37
N ASN A 23 31.34 48.54 -37.56
CA ASN A 23 32.34 47.44 -37.42
C ASN A 23 33.31 47.16 -38.61
N PRO A 24 34.45 46.40 -38.46
CA PRO A 24 34.91 45.60 -37.29
C PRO A 24 36.46 45.55 -37.00
N PHE A 25 36.86 44.71 -36.03
CA PHE A 25 38.19 44.06 -35.79
C PHE A 25 39.42 44.81 -35.16
N ALA A 26 40.04 44.08 -34.20
CA ALA A 26 41.47 43.89 -33.94
C ALA A 26 42.40 44.98 -33.31
N THR A 27 42.87 44.67 -32.09
CA THR A 27 44.25 44.82 -31.53
C THR A 27 45.06 46.12 -31.68
N SER A 28 45.50 46.69 -30.55
CA SER A 28 46.91 46.55 -30.07
C SER A 28 47.15 47.28 -28.73
N ASP A 29 48.21 46.89 -28.02
CA ASP A 29 48.56 47.37 -26.67
C ASP A 29 49.32 48.71 -26.65
N THR A 30 49.10 49.51 -25.60
CA THR A 30 50.17 50.23 -24.83
C THR A 30 49.56 51.10 -23.71
N ASN A 31 49.15 50.52 -22.57
CA ASN A 31 48.80 51.32 -21.37
C ASN A 31 48.80 50.58 -20.01
N LEU A 32 49.59 49.51 -19.84
CA LEU A 32 49.57 48.67 -18.63
C LEU A 32 50.63 49.01 -17.55
N ASN A 33 51.82 49.46 -17.95
CA ASN A 33 53.02 49.41 -17.10
C ASN A 33 53.02 50.34 -15.86
N ASN A 34 52.04 51.25 -15.70
CA ASN A 34 51.96 52.16 -14.55
C ASN A 34 50.92 51.76 -13.48
N MET A 35 50.20 50.63 -13.63
CA MET A 35 49.23 50.16 -12.61
C MET A 35 49.72 49.01 -11.72
N GLU A 36 50.75 48.26 -12.11
CA GLU A 36 51.10 46.99 -11.44
C GLU A 36 51.81 47.19 -10.09
N ASN A 37 52.73 48.16 -10.01
CA ASN A 37 53.59 48.36 -8.83
C ASN A 37 52.84 48.74 -7.53
N LYS A 38 51.56 49.17 -7.60
CA LYS A 38 50.70 49.37 -6.41
C LYS A 38 49.77 48.21 -6.07
N LYS A 39 49.56 47.24 -6.97
CA LYS A 39 48.78 46.02 -6.67
C LYS A 39 49.63 44.92 -6.03
N SER A 40 50.92 44.84 -6.37
CA SER A 40 51.85 43.77 -5.94
C SER A 40 52.04 43.63 -4.42
N CYS A 41 52.03 44.74 -3.66
CA CYS A 41 52.20 44.67 -2.20
C CYS A 41 50.92 44.29 -1.44
N LEU A 42 49.73 44.60 -1.97
CA LEU A 42 48.48 44.39 -1.24
C LEU A 42 47.98 42.94 -1.34
N SER A 43 48.25 42.25 -2.46
CA SER A 43 47.86 40.85 -2.64
C SER A 43 48.65 39.89 -1.74
N LYS A 44 49.98 40.05 -1.67
CA LYS A 44 50.87 39.15 -0.91
C LYS A 44 50.46 38.99 0.56
N ASN A 45 50.12 40.09 1.23
CA ASN A 45 49.71 40.04 2.64
C ASN A 45 48.39 39.28 2.83
N ILE A 46 47.44 39.44 1.91
CA ILE A 46 46.16 38.70 1.93
C ILE A 46 46.41 37.21 1.66
N THR A 47 47.27 36.85 0.70
CA THR A 47 47.65 35.46 0.44
C THR A 47 48.33 34.80 1.64
N ILE A 48 49.22 35.51 2.34
CA ILE A 48 49.88 35.03 3.56
C ILE A 48 48.86 34.78 4.69
N VAL A 49 47.91 35.71 4.91
CA VAL A 49 46.84 35.52 5.91
C VAL A 49 45.95 34.32 5.58
N LEU A 50 45.57 34.14 4.31
CA LEU A 50 44.78 32.97 3.89
C LEU A 50 45.54 31.64 4.04
N LEU A 51 46.85 31.62 3.76
CA LEU A 51 47.71 30.45 4.00
C LEU A 51 47.83 30.13 5.49
N ILE A 52 47.96 31.13 6.37
CA ILE A 52 47.98 30.94 7.83
C ILE A 52 46.64 30.37 8.32
N ILE A 53 45.50 30.89 7.83
CA ILE A 53 44.17 30.38 8.19
C ILE A 53 44.01 28.91 7.73
N ALA A 54 44.42 28.58 6.50
CA ALA A 54 44.38 27.22 5.99
C ALA A 54 45.27 26.25 6.80
N LEU A 55 46.48 26.70 7.17
CA LEU A 55 47.41 25.92 8.00
C LEU A 55 46.85 25.68 9.42
N LEU A 56 46.27 26.70 10.05
CA LEU A 56 45.60 26.58 11.35
C LEU A 56 44.42 25.61 11.31
N PHE A 57 43.62 25.66 10.24
CA PHE A 57 42.50 24.73 10.05
C PHE A 57 42.97 23.27 9.86
N PHE A 58 44.06 23.07 9.11
CA PHE A 58 44.68 21.75 8.91
C PHE A 58 45.33 21.19 10.18
N ILE A 59 45.97 22.03 10.99
CA ILE A 59 46.48 21.64 12.31
C ILE A 59 45.32 21.27 13.24
N LEU A 60 44.22 22.05 13.23
CA LEU A 60 43.04 21.78 14.05
C LEU A 60 42.36 20.45 13.67
N THR A 61 42.26 20.10 12.38
CA THR A 61 41.70 18.81 11.97
C THR A 61 42.60 17.63 12.35
N ILE A 62 43.93 17.77 12.32
CA ILE A 62 44.87 16.75 12.83
C ILE A 62 44.74 16.58 14.35
N VAL A 63 44.65 17.68 15.11
CA VAL A 63 44.46 17.64 16.57
C VAL A 63 43.12 17.00 16.94
N LEU A 64 42.03 17.31 16.22
CA LEU A 64 40.74 16.65 16.42
C LEU A 64 40.78 15.16 16.04
N ALA A 65 41.42 14.78 14.93
CA ALA A 65 41.53 13.39 14.51
C ALA A 65 42.37 12.55 15.48
N THR A 66 43.46 13.10 16.01
CA THR A 66 44.31 12.43 17.01
C THR A 66 43.62 12.34 18.38
N LEU A 67 42.89 13.36 18.83
CA LEU A 67 42.02 13.28 20.01
C LEU A 67 40.93 12.21 19.84
N PHE A 68 40.26 12.16 18.69
CA PHE A 68 39.23 11.16 18.42
C PHE A 68 39.80 9.74 18.36
N GLY A 69 40.98 9.57 17.75
CA GLY A 69 41.74 8.31 17.75
C GLY A 69 42.14 7.85 19.14
N LEU A 70 42.61 8.76 20.00
CA LEU A 70 42.93 8.49 21.41
C LEU A 70 41.68 8.13 22.25
N ILE A 71 40.54 8.77 21.99
CA ILE A 71 39.25 8.41 22.61
C ILE A 71 38.83 7.00 22.18
N ILE A 72 39.00 6.64 20.90
CA ILE A 72 38.72 5.28 20.41
C ILE A 72 39.68 4.25 21.02
N THR A 73 41.00 4.48 21.02
CA THR A 73 41.95 3.52 21.62
C THR A 73 41.73 3.35 23.10
N LYS A 74 41.48 4.43 23.86
CA LYS A 74 41.16 4.35 25.29
C LYS A 74 39.80 3.71 25.58
N LYS A 75 38.87 3.72 24.61
CA LYS A 75 37.59 3.00 24.73
C LYS A 75 37.76 1.50 24.41
N ILE A 76 38.60 1.15 23.43
CA ILE A 76 38.95 -0.25 23.12
C ILE A 76 39.72 -0.88 24.29
N SER A 77 40.72 -0.19 24.85
CA SER A 77 41.46 -0.65 26.04
C SER A 77 40.67 -0.64 27.35
N LEU A 78 39.35 -0.39 27.30
CA LEU A 78 38.41 -0.57 28.41
C LEU A 78 37.41 -1.72 28.14
N PHE A 79 37.51 -2.40 26.99
CA PHE A 79 36.76 -3.61 26.65
C PHE A 79 37.63 -4.88 26.59
N ASP A 80 38.96 -4.75 26.47
CA ASP A 80 39.88 -5.89 26.37
C ASP A 80 40.26 -6.54 27.73
N ASP A 81 39.81 -6.00 28.87
CA ASP A 81 40.33 -6.33 30.22
C ASP A 81 39.41 -7.21 31.09
N GLU A 82 38.34 -7.81 30.53
CA GLU A 82 37.58 -8.90 31.18
C GLU A 82 37.95 -10.27 30.58
N ASN A 83 38.83 -10.98 31.27
CA ASN A 83 39.39 -12.26 30.84
C ASN A 83 38.38 -13.42 30.90
N ILE A 84 37.79 -13.79 29.76
CA ILE A 84 37.00 -15.02 29.64
C ILE A 84 37.95 -16.22 29.52
N VAL A 85 38.13 -16.96 30.62
CA VAL A 85 38.83 -18.24 30.63
C VAL A 85 38.02 -19.29 29.86
N SER A 86 38.62 -19.87 28.83
CA SER A 86 37.97 -20.89 28.00
C SER A 86 37.79 -22.21 28.75
N ASN A 87 36.54 -22.68 28.81
CA ASN A 87 36.23 -24.07 29.16
C ASN A 87 35.11 -24.57 28.24
N GLY A 88 35.45 -25.52 27.36
CA GLY A 88 34.55 -25.99 26.31
C GLY A 88 33.45 -26.90 26.86
N LYS A 89 32.22 -26.38 26.89
CA LYS A 89 30.97 -27.15 26.85
C LYS A 89 29.97 -26.40 25.99
N ASP A 90 29.09 -27.14 25.30
CA ASP A 90 28.04 -26.55 24.48
C ASP A 90 26.99 -25.86 25.37
N ASN A 91 27.21 -24.56 25.62
CA ASN A 91 26.19 -23.68 26.15
C ASN A 91 25.11 -23.46 25.09
N ILE A 92 24.22 -24.45 24.98
CA ILE A 92 22.85 -24.23 24.53
C ILE A 92 22.33 -23.06 25.37
N LEU A 93 22.00 -21.96 24.70
CA LEU A 93 21.20 -20.90 25.34
C LEU A 93 19.87 -21.54 25.73
N GLU A 94 19.73 -21.91 27.00
CA GLU A 94 18.43 -22.30 27.55
C GLU A 94 17.46 -21.15 27.25
N ILE A 95 16.39 -21.47 26.53
CA ILE A 95 15.34 -20.51 26.24
C ILE A 95 14.67 -20.22 27.58
N ASP A 96 15.03 -19.09 28.18
CA ASP A 96 14.41 -18.62 29.41
C ASP A 96 12.89 -18.58 29.18
N ASN A 97 12.15 -19.22 30.08
CA ASN A 97 10.69 -19.25 30.00
C ASN A 97 10.09 -17.83 30.18
N ASN A 98 10.89 -16.87 30.66
CA ASN A 98 10.53 -15.45 30.81
C ASN A 98 10.57 -14.62 29.50
N ILE A 99 10.40 -15.21 28.31
CA ILE A 99 10.12 -14.43 27.09
C ILE A 99 8.74 -13.77 27.23
N VAL A 100 8.74 -12.49 27.61
CA VAL A 100 7.54 -11.65 27.75
C VAL A 100 7.19 -11.03 26.40
N TRP A 101 5.95 -11.24 25.96
CA TRP A 101 5.34 -10.54 24.84
C TRP A 101 4.53 -9.33 25.32
N PRO A 102 4.36 -8.28 24.49
CA PRO A 102 3.36 -7.24 24.77
C PRO A 102 1.96 -7.85 24.82
N SER A 103 1.17 -7.41 25.80
CA SER A 103 -0.25 -7.76 25.88
C SER A 103 -1.02 -7.25 24.65
N PRO A 104 -2.17 -7.87 24.30
CA PRO A 104 -3.08 -7.32 23.29
C PRO A 104 -3.46 -5.85 23.60
N SER A 105 -3.73 -5.10 22.54
CA SER A 105 -4.00 -3.66 22.58
C SER A 105 -5.38 -3.34 23.18
N GLY A 106 -5.74 -2.06 23.22
CA GLY A 106 -7.10 -1.60 23.51
C GLY A 106 -8.13 -1.85 22.39
N SER A 107 -7.78 -2.54 21.28
CA SER A 107 -8.73 -2.83 20.18
C SER A 107 -9.94 -3.64 20.68
N LEU A 108 -11.13 -3.33 20.18
CA LEU A 108 -12.34 -4.05 20.57
C LEU A 108 -12.36 -5.48 20.01
N TYR A 109 -12.72 -6.43 20.87
CA TYR A 109 -13.10 -7.79 20.48
C TYR A 109 -14.63 -7.84 20.43
N GLY A 110 -15.19 -7.69 19.23
CA GLY A 110 -16.62 -7.75 19.02
C GLY A 110 -17.11 -9.20 19.16
N ASN A 111 -18.33 -9.36 19.68
CA ASN A 111 -19.02 -10.64 19.82
C ASN A 111 -20.49 -10.42 19.42
N PHE A 112 -20.96 -11.17 18.43
CA PHE A 112 -22.21 -10.92 17.71
C PHE A 112 -22.95 -12.24 17.45
N SER A 113 -24.28 -12.21 17.48
CA SER A 113 -25.12 -13.43 17.49
C SER A 113 -25.59 -13.90 16.11
N LYS A 114 -25.57 -13.03 15.10
CA LYS A 114 -26.17 -13.26 13.77
C LYS A 114 -25.33 -12.73 12.62
N ALA A 115 -24.82 -11.51 12.72
CA ALA A 115 -24.14 -10.85 11.61
C ALA A 115 -23.13 -9.80 12.09
N ALA A 116 -22.05 -9.60 11.34
CA ALA A 116 -21.00 -8.65 11.68
C ALA A 116 -20.27 -8.10 10.45
N VAL A 117 -19.68 -6.91 10.60
CA VAL A 117 -18.80 -6.25 9.63
C VAL A 117 -17.63 -5.62 10.38
N SER A 118 -16.42 -5.64 9.81
CA SER A 118 -15.21 -5.02 10.36
C SER A 118 -14.49 -4.24 9.27
N THR A 119 -14.11 -2.98 9.57
CA THR A 119 -13.66 -2.01 8.56
C THR A 119 -12.59 -1.06 9.11
N ASP A 120 -11.82 -0.47 8.21
CA ASP A 120 -10.80 0.55 8.51
C ASP A 120 -11.35 1.92 8.99
N ASN A 121 -12.64 2.04 9.31
CA ASN A 121 -13.22 3.17 10.04
C ASN A 121 -14.53 2.76 10.74
N GLY A 122 -14.62 2.86 12.06
CA GLY A 122 -15.79 2.38 12.82
C GLY A 122 -17.14 2.95 12.36
N LEU A 123 -17.19 4.18 11.83
CA LEU A 123 -18.42 4.75 11.25
C LEU A 123 -18.94 3.92 10.06
N CYS A 124 -18.05 3.34 9.27
CA CYS A 124 -18.40 2.51 8.13
C CYS A 124 -18.77 1.07 8.55
N SER A 125 -18.20 0.58 9.66
CA SER A 125 -18.69 -0.64 10.32
C SER A 125 -20.14 -0.47 10.79
N GLU A 126 -20.47 0.65 11.45
CA GLU A 126 -21.85 0.93 11.88
C GLU A 126 -22.84 0.95 10.69
N ILE A 127 -22.47 1.61 9.58
CA ILE A 127 -23.28 1.67 8.35
C ILE A 127 -23.47 0.28 7.73
N GLY A 128 -22.40 -0.52 7.59
CA GLY A 128 -22.50 -1.89 7.08
C GLY A 128 -23.40 -2.78 7.96
N ARG A 129 -23.29 -2.68 9.29
CA ARG A 129 -24.17 -3.37 10.23
C ARG A 129 -25.62 -2.95 10.05
N ASP A 130 -25.90 -1.67 9.84
CA ASP A 130 -27.28 -1.19 9.75
C ASP A 130 -27.93 -1.48 8.38
N ILE A 131 -27.14 -1.81 7.34
CA ILE A 131 -27.60 -2.51 6.13
C ILE A 131 -27.98 -3.97 6.46
N LEU A 132 -27.14 -4.71 7.20
CA LEU A 132 -27.44 -6.08 7.63
C LEU A 132 -28.72 -6.14 8.50
N LYS A 133 -28.95 -5.15 9.38
CA LYS A 133 -30.19 -5.02 10.17
C LYS A 133 -31.42 -4.71 9.31
N ARG A 134 -31.28 -4.00 8.18
CA ARG A 134 -32.35 -3.81 7.19
C ARG A 134 -32.65 -5.08 6.37
N GLY A 135 -31.93 -6.17 6.61
CA GLY A 135 -32.09 -7.45 5.91
C GLY A 135 -31.23 -7.58 4.65
N GLY A 136 -30.32 -6.63 4.39
CA GLY A 136 -29.29 -6.77 3.39
C GLY A 136 -28.33 -7.91 3.70
N ASN A 137 -27.61 -8.39 2.68
CA ASN A 137 -26.63 -9.47 2.82
C ASN A 137 -25.20 -8.92 2.96
N ALA A 138 -24.21 -9.81 3.03
CA ALA A 138 -22.80 -9.43 3.16
C ALA A 138 -22.31 -8.55 1.99
N ILE A 139 -22.81 -8.76 0.77
CA ILE A 139 -22.47 -7.94 -0.40
C ILE A 139 -23.01 -6.51 -0.24
N ASP A 140 -24.30 -6.35 0.11
CA ASP A 140 -24.90 -5.03 0.35
C ASP A 140 -24.15 -4.27 1.46
N SER A 141 -23.83 -4.97 2.56
CA SER A 141 -23.07 -4.44 3.70
C SER A 141 -21.70 -3.91 3.30
N ILE A 142 -20.95 -4.68 2.50
CA ILE A 142 -19.62 -4.28 2.00
C ILE A 142 -19.71 -3.07 1.07
N ILE A 143 -20.71 -3.01 0.19
CA ILE A 143 -20.85 -1.89 -0.76
C ILE A 143 -21.10 -0.58 0.00
N ALA A 144 -22.06 -0.55 0.92
CA ALA A 144 -22.32 0.64 1.74
C ALA A 144 -21.10 1.03 2.61
N SER A 145 -20.40 0.03 3.16
CA SER A 145 -19.15 0.25 3.92
C SER A 145 -18.06 0.86 3.05
N LEU A 146 -17.88 0.42 1.80
CA LEU A 146 -16.89 0.94 0.86
C LEU A 146 -17.21 2.36 0.38
N ILE A 147 -18.49 2.66 0.12
CA ILE A 147 -18.92 4.03 -0.21
C ILE A 147 -18.68 4.98 0.99
N CYS A 148 -18.90 4.50 2.22
CA CYS A 148 -18.55 5.24 3.43
C CYS A 148 -17.03 5.43 3.55
N ILE A 149 -16.22 4.39 3.35
CA ILE A 149 -14.76 4.46 3.39
C ILE A 149 -14.22 5.45 2.34
N GLY A 150 -14.71 5.39 1.10
CA GLY A 150 -14.40 6.37 0.05
C GLY A 150 -14.91 7.79 0.35
N THR A 151 -15.82 7.95 1.33
CA THR A 151 -16.26 9.24 1.86
C THR A 151 -15.34 9.76 2.96
N VAL A 152 -15.02 8.94 3.98
CA VAL A 152 -14.35 9.36 5.22
C VAL A 152 -12.83 9.10 5.27
N ASN A 153 -12.35 8.14 4.47
CA ASN A 153 -10.93 7.81 4.28
C ASN A 153 -10.49 8.01 2.79
N PRO A 154 -10.81 9.13 2.11
CA PRO A 154 -10.50 9.32 0.68
C PRO A 154 -8.99 9.36 0.34
N GLN A 155 -8.12 9.42 1.35
CA GLN A 155 -6.68 9.24 1.21
C GLN A 155 -6.25 7.78 1.08
N SER A 156 -7.17 6.81 1.04
CA SER A 156 -6.86 5.37 1.08
C SER A 156 -7.57 4.55 0.00
N SER A 157 -8.81 4.92 -0.36
CA SER A 157 -9.55 4.29 -1.45
C SER A 157 -10.76 5.14 -1.86
N GLY A 158 -11.43 4.77 -2.95
CA GLY A 158 -12.65 5.41 -3.45
C GLY A 158 -12.80 5.30 -4.97
N LEU A 159 -13.92 5.82 -5.50
CA LEU A 159 -14.40 5.60 -6.88
C LEU A 159 -13.42 5.88 -8.03
N GLY A 160 -12.30 6.58 -7.78
CA GLY A 160 -11.23 6.82 -8.75
C GLY A 160 -10.08 5.80 -8.70
N GLY A 161 -10.25 4.68 -8.01
CA GLY A 161 -9.38 3.50 -8.01
C GLY A 161 -10.16 2.20 -8.22
N GLY A 162 -9.75 1.11 -7.57
CA GLY A 162 -10.24 -0.25 -7.83
C GLY A 162 -10.29 -1.14 -6.59
N LEU A 163 -10.80 -2.37 -6.77
CA LEU A 163 -10.92 -3.34 -5.69
C LEU A 163 -10.70 -4.79 -6.14
N LEU A 164 -10.36 -5.64 -5.17
CA LEU A 164 -10.51 -7.09 -5.26
C LEU A 164 -11.47 -7.56 -4.16
N MET A 165 -12.39 -8.47 -4.51
CA MET A 165 -13.35 -9.05 -3.58
C MET A 165 -13.33 -10.57 -3.64
N THR A 166 -13.45 -11.20 -2.48
CA THR A 166 -13.70 -12.63 -2.30
C THR A 166 -15.02 -12.79 -1.59
N PHE A 167 -15.93 -13.58 -2.17
CA PHE A 167 -17.29 -13.82 -1.70
C PHE A 167 -17.50 -15.32 -1.53
N TYR A 168 -17.99 -15.75 -0.37
CA TYR A 168 -18.45 -17.12 -0.13
C TYR A 168 -19.96 -17.12 0.02
N ASN A 169 -20.64 -17.80 -0.91
CA ASN A 169 -22.08 -17.96 -0.89
C ASN A 169 -22.44 -19.21 -0.09
N GLN A 170 -23.09 -19.05 1.06
CA GLN A 170 -23.36 -20.15 1.98
C GLN A 170 -24.40 -21.14 1.44
N THR A 171 -25.32 -20.68 0.59
CA THR A 171 -26.37 -21.50 -0.04
C THR A 171 -25.80 -22.43 -1.12
N SER A 172 -24.94 -21.93 -2.01
CA SER A 172 -24.28 -22.74 -3.05
C SER A 172 -22.99 -23.41 -2.58
N LYS A 173 -22.47 -23.01 -1.41
CA LYS A 173 -21.19 -23.42 -0.81
C LYS A 173 -19.96 -23.13 -1.69
N LYS A 174 -20.09 -22.21 -2.65
CA LYS A 174 -19.01 -21.80 -3.55
C LYS A 174 -18.30 -20.54 -3.04
N CYS A 175 -16.99 -20.53 -3.22
CA CYS A 175 -16.24 -19.28 -3.26
C CYS A 175 -16.26 -18.66 -4.67
N ILE A 176 -16.30 -17.34 -4.75
CA ILE A 176 -16.28 -16.54 -5.99
C ILE A 176 -15.35 -15.36 -5.75
N THR A 177 -14.61 -14.93 -6.76
CA THR A 177 -13.80 -13.69 -6.67
C THR A 177 -14.15 -12.72 -7.78
N ILE A 178 -14.08 -11.43 -7.46
CA ILE A 178 -14.39 -10.31 -8.35
C ILE A 178 -13.13 -9.43 -8.43
N ASP A 179 -12.62 -9.26 -9.65
CA ASP A 179 -11.47 -8.42 -9.97
C ASP A 179 -11.95 -7.16 -10.68
N ALA A 180 -11.99 -6.08 -9.92
CA ALA A 180 -12.21 -4.72 -10.40
C ALA A 180 -10.93 -3.87 -10.20
N ARG A 181 -9.76 -4.49 -10.46
CA ARG A 181 -8.47 -3.80 -10.55
C ARG A 181 -8.48 -2.85 -11.75
N GLU A 182 -7.84 -1.71 -11.57
CA GLU A 182 -7.62 -0.69 -12.57
C GLU A 182 -6.82 -1.24 -13.77
N THR A 183 -7.06 -0.71 -14.97
CA THR A 183 -6.35 -1.13 -16.18
C THR A 183 -5.46 -0.02 -16.73
N ALA A 184 -4.33 -0.40 -17.34
CA ALA A 184 -3.49 0.51 -18.10
C ALA A 184 -4.28 1.07 -19.30
N PRO A 185 -4.32 2.40 -19.52
CA PRO A 185 -5.02 3.00 -20.65
C PRO A 185 -4.47 2.49 -22.00
N MET A 186 -5.28 2.50 -23.06
CA MET A 186 -4.91 1.99 -24.38
C MET A 186 -3.70 2.71 -25.01
N ALA A 187 -3.46 3.96 -24.59
CA ALA A 187 -2.31 4.77 -24.99
C ALA A 187 -1.04 4.56 -24.13
N ALA A 188 -1.08 3.68 -23.13
CA ALA A 188 0.07 3.37 -22.28
C ALA A 188 1.17 2.64 -23.06
N ARG A 189 2.44 2.88 -22.68
CA ARG A 189 3.61 2.27 -23.34
C ARG A 189 4.56 1.73 -22.29
N SER A 190 5.18 0.57 -22.56
CA SER A 190 6.10 -0.08 -21.62
C SER A 190 7.26 0.81 -21.18
N ASP A 191 7.74 1.72 -22.02
CA ASP A 191 8.85 2.65 -21.78
C ASP A 191 8.45 3.99 -21.14
N MET A 192 7.16 4.25 -20.88
CA MET A 192 6.68 5.63 -20.65
C MET A 192 7.25 6.36 -19.42
N TYR A 193 7.79 5.63 -18.43
CA TYR A 193 8.43 6.20 -17.23
C TYR A 193 9.95 6.02 -17.17
N VAL A 194 10.59 5.46 -18.21
CA VAL A 194 12.04 5.15 -18.21
C VAL A 194 12.91 6.39 -17.98
N ASN A 195 12.49 7.55 -18.48
CA ASN A 195 13.21 8.81 -18.37
C ASN A 195 12.76 9.68 -17.17
N ASP A 196 11.66 9.32 -16.51
CA ASP A 196 11.04 10.12 -15.43
C ASP A 196 10.08 9.23 -14.63
N THR A 197 10.61 8.64 -13.55
CA THR A 197 9.84 7.74 -12.68
C THR A 197 8.81 8.48 -11.85
N LEU A 198 8.97 9.78 -11.58
CA LEU A 198 8.02 10.54 -10.76
C LEU A 198 6.64 10.70 -11.41
N LYS A 199 6.53 10.41 -12.72
CA LYS A 199 5.30 10.35 -13.50
C LYS A 199 4.48 9.07 -13.33
N SER A 200 5.06 7.97 -12.82
CA SER A 200 4.27 6.85 -12.30
C SER A 200 3.71 7.18 -10.92
N LEU A 201 4.34 8.08 -10.16
CA LEU A 201 3.99 8.36 -8.76
C LEU A 201 3.02 9.51 -8.53
N ASN A 202 2.85 10.42 -9.50
CA ASN A 202 2.07 11.65 -9.31
C ASN A 202 1.50 12.22 -10.61
N GLY A 203 0.38 12.93 -10.49
CA GLY A 203 -0.24 13.69 -11.57
C GLY A 203 -1.03 12.82 -12.55
N TYR A 204 -1.57 13.45 -13.59
CA TYR A 204 -2.50 12.81 -14.52
C TYR A 204 -1.90 11.71 -15.41
N SER A 205 -0.57 11.54 -15.38
CA SER A 205 0.14 10.45 -16.05
C SER A 205 0.20 9.14 -15.24
N SER A 206 -0.08 9.15 -13.93
CA SER A 206 -0.03 7.96 -13.08
C SER A 206 -1.37 7.22 -12.98
N ILE A 207 -2.45 7.82 -13.49
CA ILE A 207 -3.81 7.33 -13.32
C ILE A 207 -4.08 6.16 -14.28
N ALA A 208 -4.42 5.00 -13.71
CA ALA A 208 -5.00 3.86 -14.41
C ALA A 208 -6.54 3.96 -14.43
N VAL A 209 -7.21 3.25 -15.34
CA VAL A 209 -8.67 3.37 -15.54
C VAL A 209 -9.42 2.88 -14.28
N PRO A 210 -10.24 3.72 -13.60
CA PRO A 210 -10.87 3.36 -12.33
C PRO A 210 -11.88 2.21 -12.42
N GLY A 211 -11.78 1.22 -11.54
CA GLY A 211 -12.61 0.01 -11.56
C GLY A 211 -13.66 -0.11 -10.45
N GLU A 212 -13.53 0.63 -9.33
CA GLU A 212 -14.30 0.35 -8.11
C GLU A 212 -15.83 0.35 -8.34
N LEU A 213 -16.38 1.38 -9.00
CA LEU A 213 -17.83 1.45 -9.20
C LEU A 213 -18.35 0.30 -10.06
N HIS A 214 -17.62 -0.09 -11.11
CA HIS A 214 -17.97 -1.26 -11.92
C HIS A 214 -17.95 -2.54 -11.08
N GLY A 215 -16.97 -2.69 -10.18
CA GLY A 215 -16.90 -3.80 -9.23
C GLY A 215 -18.09 -3.85 -8.27
N LEU A 216 -18.41 -2.72 -7.63
CA LEU A 216 -19.51 -2.60 -6.67
C LEU A 216 -20.88 -2.89 -7.32
N TRP A 217 -21.13 -2.36 -8.52
CA TRP A 217 -22.36 -2.62 -9.26
C TRP A 217 -22.44 -4.07 -9.76
N THR A 218 -21.33 -4.64 -10.21
CA THR A 218 -21.26 -6.07 -10.62
C THR A 218 -21.56 -6.99 -9.44
N ALA A 219 -21.03 -6.67 -8.25
CA ALA A 219 -21.34 -7.39 -7.02
C ALA A 219 -22.82 -7.23 -6.64
N PHE A 220 -23.34 -6.00 -6.63
CA PHE A 220 -24.75 -5.71 -6.29
C PHE A 220 -25.73 -6.45 -7.20
N THR A 221 -25.58 -6.33 -8.52
CA THR A 221 -26.53 -6.87 -9.51
C THR A 221 -26.53 -8.39 -9.63
N LYS A 222 -25.43 -9.07 -9.26
CA LYS A 222 -25.34 -10.54 -9.27
C LYS A 222 -25.54 -11.19 -7.91
N TYR A 223 -25.14 -10.53 -6.83
CA TYR A 223 -24.96 -11.15 -5.51
C TYR A 223 -25.51 -10.33 -4.34
N GLY A 224 -26.07 -9.13 -4.56
CA GLY A 224 -26.81 -8.39 -3.53
C GLY A 224 -28.11 -9.10 -3.11
N SER A 225 -28.69 -8.71 -1.97
CA SER A 225 -29.83 -9.45 -1.39
C SER A 225 -31.15 -9.35 -2.16
N GLY A 226 -31.27 -8.37 -3.06
CA GLY A 226 -32.56 -7.96 -3.67
C GLY A 226 -33.53 -7.28 -2.68
N LYS A 227 -33.18 -7.15 -1.39
CA LYS A 227 -34.00 -6.52 -0.35
C LYS A 227 -33.66 -5.04 -0.14
N ILE A 228 -32.41 -4.66 -0.42
CA ILE A 228 -31.90 -3.28 -0.33
C ILE A 228 -31.77 -2.70 -1.73
N LYS A 229 -32.24 -1.46 -1.94
CA LYS A 229 -32.08 -0.76 -3.22
C LYS A 229 -30.69 -0.12 -3.32
N TRP A 230 -30.15 -0.04 -4.53
CA TRP A 230 -28.85 0.60 -4.80
C TRP A 230 -28.69 1.96 -4.11
N ALA A 231 -29.68 2.85 -4.26
CA ALA A 231 -29.69 4.18 -3.65
C ALA A 231 -29.54 4.18 -2.11
N GLU A 232 -30.04 3.14 -1.42
CA GLU A 232 -29.99 3.03 0.04
C GLU A 232 -28.59 2.77 0.58
N LEU A 233 -27.69 2.22 -0.24
CA LEU A 233 -26.28 1.96 0.10
C LEU A 233 -25.46 3.27 0.19
N PHE A 234 -25.96 4.36 -0.39
CA PHE A 234 -25.29 5.65 -0.46
C PHE A 234 -25.78 6.65 0.60
N GLN A 235 -26.98 6.48 1.17
CA GLN A 235 -27.68 7.50 1.97
C GLN A 235 -26.84 8.07 3.12
N ASP A 236 -26.30 7.20 3.97
CA ASP A 236 -25.49 7.62 5.13
C ASP A 236 -24.16 8.26 4.72
N SER A 237 -23.58 7.80 3.60
CA SER A 237 -22.35 8.36 3.03
C SER A 237 -22.57 9.76 2.41
N ILE A 238 -23.68 9.96 1.69
CA ILE A 238 -24.14 11.26 1.20
C ILE A 238 -24.33 12.22 2.40
N LYS A 239 -24.98 11.74 3.46
CA LYS A 239 -25.20 12.51 4.68
C LYS A 239 -23.89 12.93 5.34
N LEU A 240 -22.95 12.00 5.56
CA LEU A 240 -21.62 12.29 6.08
C LEU A 240 -20.85 13.30 5.20
N ALA A 241 -20.95 13.19 3.88
CA ALA A 241 -20.30 14.10 2.95
C ALA A 241 -20.89 15.54 2.98
N LYS A 242 -22.20 15.68 3.23
CA LYS A 242 -22.91 16.98 3.35
C LYS A 242 -22.81 17.60 4.74
N GLU A 243 -23.17 16.87 5.78
CA GLU A 243 -23.21 17.37 7.16
C GLU A 243 -21.78 17.55 7.71
N GLY A 244 -20.90 16.62 7.37
CA GLY A 244 -19.48 16.60 7.72
C GLY A 244 -19.13 15.48 8.70
N PHE A 245 -17.85 15.14 8.75
CA PHE A 245 -17.31 14.09 9.62
C PHE A 245 -15.97 14.54 10.26
N PRO A 246 -15.55 13.95 11.40
CA PRO A 246 -14.30 14.31 12.04
C PRO A 246 -13.08 13.81 11.24
N VAL A 247 -12.13 14.70 11.00
CA VAL A 247 -10.80 14.36 10.47
C VAL A 247 -10.07 13.47 11.47
N THR A 248 -9.54 12.34 11.00
CA THR A 248 -8.86 11.33 11.84
C THR A 248 -7.35 11.62 11.91
N LYS A 249 -6.66 11.14 12.95
CA LYS A 249 -5.18 11.20 12.98
C LYS A 249 -4.53 10.58 11.75
N HIS A 250 -4.99 9.41 11.28
CA HIS A 250 -4.46 8.81 10.05
C HIS A 250 -4.58 9.75 8.85
N MET A 251 -5.71 10.46 8.68
CA MET A 251 -5.86 11.45 7.61
C MET A 251 -4.85 12.60 7.75
N VAL A 252 -4.62 13.12 8.96
CA VAL A 252 -3.60 14.15 9.22
C VAL A 252 -2.19 13.65 8.89
N ASP A 253 -1.86 12.43 9.33
CA ASP A 253 -0.56 11.80 9.06
C ASP A 253 -0.34 11.63 7.55
N SER A 254 -1.36 11.17 6.81
CA SER A 254 -1.32 11.06 5.33
C SER A 254 -1.20 12.44 4.64
N ILE A 255 -1.84 13.49 5.14
CA ILE A 255 -1.69 14.87 4.64
C ILE A 255 -0.24 15.33 4.81
N LEU A 256 0.37 15.08 5.97
CA LEU A 256 1.77 15.45 6.23
C LEU A 256 2.74 14.68 5.32
N ILE A 257 2.50 13.38 5.08
CA ILE A 257 3.33 12.53 4.21
C ILE A 257 3.28 12.97 2.73
N ARG A 258 2.12 13.42 2.22
CA ARG A 258 1.93 13.76 0.80
C ARG A 258 1.86 15.27 0.52
N LYS A 259 2.08 16.12 1.53
CA LYS A 259 1.82 17.57 1.51
C LYS A 259 2.33 18.27 0.25
N ASP A 260 3.59 18.04 -0.10
CA ASP A 260 4.25 18.74 -1.22
C ASP A 260 3.75 18.33 -2.61
N ILE A 261 2.89 17.30 -2.70
CA ILE A 261 2.20 16.87 -3.91
C ILE A 261 0.76 17.40 -3.93
N ILE A 262 0.03 17.23 -2.81
CA ILE A 262 -1.38 17.63 -2.70
C ILE A 262 -1.59 19.14 -2.52
N GLU A 263 -0.61 19.89 -2.00
CA GLU A 263 -0.70 21.35 -1.92
C GLU A 263 -0.64 22.03 -3.30
N LYS A 264 -0.21 21.31 -4.34
CA LYS A 264 -0.21 21.75 -5.75
C LYS A 264 -1.55 21.56 -6.45
N ASP A 265 -2.54 20.97 -5.77
CA ASP A 265 -3.91 20.81 -6.26
C ASP A 265 -4.81 21.72 -5.42
N GLU A 266 -5.27 22.82 -6.01
CA GLU A 266 -6.12 23.81 -5.31
C GLU A 266 -7.50 23.24 -4.96
N GLY A 267 -7.96 22.16 -5.61
CA GLY A 267 -9.16 21.43 -5.25
C GLY A 267 -8.99 20.67 -3.93
N ILE A 268 -7.91 19.88 -3.82
CA ILE A 268 -7.56 19.17 -2.57
C ILE A 268 -7.29 20.19 -1.46
N LYS A 269 -6.47 21.21 -1.71
CA LYS A 269 -6.13 22.27 -0.75
C LYS A 269 -7.38 22.99 -0.21
N LYS A 270 -8.34 23.32 -1.07
CA LYS A 270 -9.63 23.95 -0.69
C LYS A 270 -10.53 23.03 0.15
N ILE A 271 -10.45 21.71 -0.02
CA ILE A 271 -11.26 20.75 0.75
C ILE A 271 -10.60 20.41 2.09
N PHE A 272 -9.27 20.29 2.15
CA PHE A 272 -8.53 19.80 3.32
C PHE A 272 -7.89 20.90 4.19
N THR A 273 -8.19 22.17 3.91
CA THR A 273 -7.84 23.31 4.78
C THR A 273 -9.06 23.89 5.49
N ASN A 274 -8.87 24.30 6.75
CA ASN A 274 -9.87 24.94 7.57
C ASN A 274 -10.11 26.37 7.10
N LYS A 275 -11.28 26.60 6.48
CA LYS A 275 -11.71 27.90 5.90
C LYS A 275 -11.61 29.10 6.87
N LYS A 276 -11.60 28.87 8.20
CA LYS A 276 -11.47 29.93 9.21
C LYS A 276 -10.01 30.29 9.56
N THR A 277 -9.06 29.38 9.33
CA THR A 277 -7.65 29.56 9.78
C THR A 277 -6.63 29.55 8.65
N GLY A 278 -7.02 29.12 7.44
CA GLY A 278 -6.13 28.98 6.29
C GLY A 278 -5.11 27.85 6.43
N LYS A 279 -5.26 26.98 7.44
CA LYS A 279 -4.32 25.88 7.74
C LYS A 279 -4.95 24.53 7.40
N TRP A 280 -4.13 23.55 7.09
CA TRP A 280 -4.54 22.15 6.96
C TRP A 280 -5.28 21.68 8.22
N TYR A 281 -6.34 20.88 8.03
CA TYR A 281 -7.13 20.35 9.14
C TYR A 281 -6.29 19.51 10.11
N LYS A 282 -6.72 19.52 11.37
CA LYS A 282 -6.20 18.67 12.45
C LYS A 282 -7.18 17.57 12.80
N GLU A 283 -6.74 16.62 13.62
CA GLU A 283 -7.61 15.62 14.21
C GLU A 283 -8.76 16.29 14.99
N GLY A 284 -9.98 15.83 14.74
CA GLY A 284 -11.19 16.39 15.34
C GLY A 284 -11.78 17.64 14.65
N ASP A 285 -11.09 18.27 13.69
CA ASP A 285 -11.75 19.26 12.81
C ASP A 285 -12.84 18.56 11.98
N ILE A 286 -13.95 19.25 11.70
CA ILE A 286 -15.03 18.72 10.85
C ILE A 286 -14.80 19.08 9.39
N ILE A 287 -14.59 18.08 8.54
CA ILE A 287 -14.46 18.21 7.09
C ILE A 287 -15.79 17.91 6.39
N LYS A 288 -16.05 18.57 5.26
CA LYS A 288 -17.20 18.36 4.37
C LYS A 288 -16.70 18.10 2.95
N ARG A 289 -17.44 17.30 2.17
CA ARG A 289 -17.14 16.97 0.77
C ARG A 289 -18.38 17.15 -0.11
N GLU A 290 -18.93 18.36 -0.07
CA GLU A 290 -20.20 18.76 -0.71
C GLU A 290 -20.29 18.39 -2.20
N ILE A 291 -19.19 18.51 -2.95
CA ILE A 291 -19.10 18.14 -4.38
C ILE A 291 -19.19 16.62 -4.56
N PHE A 292 -18.45 15.86 -3.76
CA PHE A 292 -18.50 14.39 -3.77
C PHE A 292 -19.88 13.88 -3.34
N ALA A 293 -20.55 14.57 -2.40
CA ALA A 293 -21.92 14.24 -2.01
C ALA A 293 -22.91 14.33 -3.18
N ALA A 294 -22.81 15.37 -4.01
CA ALA A 294 -23.61 15.49 -5.23
C ALA A 294 -23.27 14.40 -6.26
N THR A 295 -22.00 14.00 -6.40
CA THR A 295 -21.61 12.85 -7.23
C THR A 295 -22.19 11.54 -6.70
N LEU A 296 -22.15 11.31 -5.38
CA LEU A 296 -22.79 10.15 -4.75
C LEU A 296 -24.33 10.18 -4.95
N GLU A 297 -24.99 11.33 -4.86
CA GLU A 297 -26.43 11.45 -5.14
C GLU A 297 -26.78 11.15 -6.60
N ASN A 298 -25.97 11.62 -7.56
CA ASN A 298 -26.16 11.32 -8.97
C ASN A 298 -26.00 9.81 -9.25
N LEU A 299 -25.02 9.14 -8.61
CA LEU A 299 -24.79 7.70 -8.74
C LEU A 299 -25.84 6.84 -8.00
N ALA A 300 -26.35 7.33 -6.87
CA ALA A 300 -27.39 6.66 -6.09
C ALA A 300 -28.74 6.66 -6.81
N ASN A 301 -29.10 7.79 -7.43
CA ASN A 301 -30.40 7.99 -8.08
C ASN A 301 -30.39 7.64 -9.59
N SER A 302 -29.27 7.17 -10.14
CA SER A 302 -29.20 6.74 -11.55
C SER A 302 -29.85 5.38 -11.76
N GLU A 303 -30.66 5.25 -12.82
CA GLU A 303 -31.17 3.97 -13.30
C GLU A 303 -30.04 3.06 -13.83
N ASN A 304 -28.93 3.65 -14.29
CA ASN A 304 -27.75 2.93 -14.78
C ASN A 304 -26.47 3.71 -14.40
N PRO A 305 -25.94 3.50 -13.17
CA PRO A 305 -24.75 4.20 -12.69
C PRO A 305 -23.49 3.85 -13.51
N ILE A 306 -23.47 2.73 -14.23
CA ILE A 306 -22.35 2.34 -15.10
C ILE A 306 -22.32 3.17 -16.37
N ASN A 307 -23.46 3.36 -17.06
CA ASN A 307 -23.50 4.31 -18.16
C ASN A 307 -23.11 5.73 -17.69
N LEU A 308 -23.67 6.19 -16.55
CA LEU A 308 -23.40 7.51 -15.99
C LEU A 308 -21.93 7.74 -15.58
N PHE A 309 -21.14 6.70 -15.31
CA PHE A 309 -19.73 6.81 -14.91
C PHE A 309 -18.74 6.48 -16.02
N TYR A 310 -19.07 5.53 -16.89
CA TYR A 310 -18.14 4.97 -17.88
C TYR A 310 -18.44 5.33 -19.34
N LYS A 311 -19.61 5.93 -19.65
CA LYS A 311 -20.03 6.25 -21.03
C LYS A 311 -20.61 7.65 -21.22
N GLU A 312 -21.28 8.17 -20.21
CA GLU A 312 -22.08 9.41 -20.22
C GLU A 312 -21.73 10.28 -19.00
N GLY A 313 -22.13 11.56 -18.99
CA GLY A 313 -22.02 12.49 -17.86
C GLY A 313 -20.64 12.58 -17.17
N ILE A 314 -20.44 11.77 -16.14
CA ILE A 314 -19.20 11.71 -15.36
C ILE A 314 -18.04 11.20 -16.24
N ALA A 315 -18.32 10.31 -17.21
CA ALA A 315 -17.30 9.74 -18.09
C ALA A 315 -16.59 10.79 -18.96
N GLN A 316 -17.37 11.67 -19.61
CA GLN A 316 -16.84 12.83 -20.34
C GLN A 316 -16.09 13.76 -19.39
N THR A 317 -16.63 14.02 -18.21
CA THR A 317 -15.99 14.89 -17.20
C THR A 317 -14.60 14.38 -16.82
N ILE A 318 -14.46 13.08 -16.54
CA ILE A 318 -13.17 12.43 -16.23
C ILE A 318 -12.24 12.50 -17.45
N ALA A 319 -12.70 12.09 -18.64
CA ALA A 319 -11.86 12.05 -19.84
C ALA A 319 -11.36 13.45 -20.26
N GLU A 320 -12.19 14.49 -20.15
CA GLU A 320 -11.82 15.88 -20.46
C GLU A 320 -10.89 16.49 -19.42
N GLU A 321 -11.12 16.24 -18.13
CA GLU A 321 -10.26 16.73 -17.04
C GLU A 321 -8.86 16.07 -17.08
N ILE A 322 -8.79 14.75 -17.31
CA ILE A 322 -7.52 14.04 -17.45
C ILE A 322 -6.77 14.50 -18.72
N LYS A 323 -7.45 14.57 -19.87
CA LYS A 323 -6.86 15.00 -21.15
C LYS A 323 -6.35 16.44 -21.12
N SER A 324 -7.11 17.38 -20.54
CA SER A 324 -6.71 18.80 -20.42
C SER A 324 -5.50 19.00 -19.52
N ASN A 325 -5.21 18.04 -18.64
CA ASN A 325 -4.00 18.02 -17.80
C ASN A 325 -2.88 17.09 -18.33
N ASN A 326 -2.94 16.67 -19.60
CA ASN A 326 -1.95 15.82 -20.28
C ASN A 326 -1.85 14.37 -19.74
N GLY A 327 -2.90 13.86 -19.09
CA GLY A 327 -3.05 12.43 -18.85
C GLY A 327 -3.51 11.67 -20.09
N ILE A 328 -3.48 10.33 -20.02
CA ILE A 328 -3.64 9.44 -21.19
C ILE A 328 -4.93 8.60 -21.21
N ILE A 329 -5.82 8.77 -20.22
CA ILE A 329 -7.16 8.15 -20.24
C ILE A 329 -8.07 8.91 -21.21
N THR A 330 -8.77 8.16 -22.04
CA THR A 330 -9.80 8.64 -22.96
C THR A 330 -11.17 8.12 -22.54
N LEU A 331 -12.24 8.66 -23.16
CA LEU A 331 -13.59 8.13 -22.97
C LEU A 331 -13.71 6.66 -23.42
N GLU A 332 -12.98 6.26 -24.47
CA GLU A 332 -12.95 4.89 -24.99
C GLU A 332 -12.33 3.90 -23.98
N ASP A 333 -11.37 4.35 -23.16
CA ASP A 333 -10.79 3.54 -22.08
C ASP A 333 -11.80 3.27 -20.97
N LEU A 334 -12.58 4.30 -20.58
CA LEU A 334 -13.67 4.16 -19.62
C LEU A 334 -14.78 3.25 -20.19
N MET A 335 -15.18 3.45 -21.44
CA MET A 335 -16.24 2.67 -22.11
C MET A 335 -15.89 1.19 -22.25
N LYS A 336 -14.60 0.82 -22.25
CA LYS A 336 -14.08 -0.54 -22.34
C LYS A 336 -13.69 -1.16 -21.00
N TYR A 337 -13.86 -0.45 -19.88
CA TYR A 337 -13.56 -1.02 -18.58
C TYR A 337 -14.60 -2.08 -18.19
N GLU A 338 -14.15 -3.30 -17.90
CA GLU A 338 -14.99 -4.39 -17.39
C GLU A 338 -14.35 -5.08 -16.17
N THR A 339 -15.19 -5.37 -15.18
CA THR A 339 -14.86 -6.21 -14.01
C THR A 339 -14.82 -7.69 -14.40
N LYS A 340 -13.76 -8.41 -14.01
CA LYS A 340 -13.67 -9.87 -14.15
C LYS A 340 -14.35 -10.57 -12.96
N ILE A 341 -14.93 -11.73 -13.21
CA ILE A 341 -15.46 -12.63 -12.18
C ILE A 341 -14.83 -14.01 -12.40
N TYR A 342 -14.33 -14.61 -11.32
CA TYR A 342 -13.84 -15.98 -11.31
C TYR A 342 -14.72 -16.80 -10.34
N GLU A 343 -15.63 -17.60 -10.88
CA GLU A 343 -16.44 -18.59 -10.13
C GLU A 343 -15.64 -19.84 -9.73
N GLU A 344 -14.42 -19.97 -10.26
CA GLU A 344 -13.39 -20.88 -9.80
C GLU A 344 -12.18 -20.00 -9.38
N PRO A 345 -12.10 -19.58 -8.11
CA PRO A 345 -10.98 -18.80 -7.58
C PRO A 345 -9.74 -19.69 -7.33
N ILE A 346 -8.78 -19.25 -6.50
CA ILE A 346 -7.76 -20.16 -5.94
C ILE A 346 -8.31 -20.69 -4.61
N GLU A 347 -8.53 -22.00 -4.54
CA GLU A 347 -8.93 -22.71 -3.31
C GLU A 347 -7.83 -23.70 -2.89
N ILE A 348 -7.52 -23.74 -1.58
CA ILE A 348 -6.43 -24.54 -0.99
C ILE A 348 -6.97 -25.37 0.17
N ASP A 349 -7.06 -26.69 0.00
CA ASP A 349 -7.41 -27.67 1.06
C ASP A 349 -6.17 -28.08 1.89
N GLY A 350 -6.38 -28.85 2.95
CA GLY A 350 -5.33 -29.48 3.77
C GLY A 350 -4.68 -28.51 4.74
N LEU A 351 -5.48 -27.57 5.28
CA LEU A 351 -5.22 -26.91 6.55
C LEU A 351 -5.84 -27.76 7.69
N PRO A 352 -5.58 -27.46 8.98
CA PRO A 352 -6.25 -28.13 10.10
C PRO A 352 -7.78 -28.04 10.03
N GLU A 353 -8.47 -28.91 10.78
CA GLU A 353 -9.94 -28.94 10.89
C GLU A 353 -10.70 -29.02 9.53
N ASP A 354 -10.11 -29.67 8.51
CA ASP A 354 -10.66 -29.78 7.15
C ASP A 354 -11.07 -28.43 6.54
N LEU A 355 -10.25 -27.41 6.79
CA LEU A 355 -10.45 -26.06 6.28
C LEU A 355 -9.88 -25.91 4.86
N ILE A 356 -10.68 -25.31 3.98
CA ILE A 356 -10.25 -24.74 2.71
C ILE A 356 -10.07 -23.22 2.89
N MET A 357 -9.00 -22.68 2.31
CA MET A 357 -8.76 -21.24 2.20
C MET A 357 -8.89 -20.80 0.74
N CYS A 358 -9.67 -19.74 0.51
CA CYS A 358 -9.98 -19.20 -0.81
C CYS A 358 -9.56 -17.73 -0.98
N GLY A 359 -9.12 -17.38 -2.19
CA GLY A 359 -8.86 -16.00 -2.60
C GLY A 359 -8.57 -15.84 -4.10
N PRO A 360 -8.32 -14.60 -4.56
CA PRO A 360 -8.30 -14.27 -5.99
C PRO A 360 -7.03 -14.73 -6.72
N LYS A 361 -7.17 -14.86 -8.04
CA LYS A 361 -6.07 -15.10 -8.98
C LYS A 361 -5.22 -13.82 -9.18
N PRO A 362 -3.98 -13.91 -9.72
CA PRO A 362 -3.25 -12.77 -10.25
C PRO A 362 -4.17 -11.88 -11.12
N PRO A 363 -4.18 -10.54 -10.96
CA PRO A 363 -3.14 -9.68 -10.37
C PRO A 363 -2.98 -9.72 -8.83
N SER A 364 -3.82 -10.42 -8.08
CA SER A 364 -3.61 -10.64 -6.64
C SER A 364 -2.31 -11.41 -6.31
N SER A 365 -1.71 -11.06 -5.18
CA SER A 365 -0.66 -11.86 -4.52
C SER A 365 -1.20 -12.88 -3.50
N PHE A 366 -2.50 -13.20 -3.51
CA PHE A 366 -3.08 -14.24 -2.63
C PHE A 366 -2.34 -15.58 -2.76
N VAL A 367 -1.89 -15.94 -3.96
CA VAL A 367 -1.07 -17.15 -4.20
C VAL A 367 0.27 -17.13 -3.44
N ILE A 368 0.82 -15.95 -3.12
CA ILE A 368 2.01 -15.77 -2.28
C ILE A 368 1.64 -15.93 -0.79
N MET A 369 0.52 -15.35 -0.38
CA MET A 369 0.01 -15.43 0.99
C MET A 369 -0.29 -16.89 1.38
N GLN A 370 -0.97 -17.64 0.50
CA GLN A 370 -1.33 -19.02 0.78
C GLN A 370 -0.12 -19.96 0.90
N ILE A 371 0.95 -19.78 0.11
CA ILE A 371 2.21 -20.53 0.28
C ILE A 371 2.74 -20.39 1.71
N ILE A 372 2.66 -19.18 2.28
CA ILE A 372 3.18 -18.93 3.63
C ILE A 372 2.36 -19.70 4.67
N VAL A 373 1.02 -19.58 4.63
CA VAL A 373 0.14 -20.34 5.53
C VAL A 373 0.31 -21.85 5.34
N LYS A 374 0.40 -22.33 4.10
CA LYS A 374 0.41 -23.76 3.75
C LYS A 374 1.74 -24.45 4.07
N THR A 375 2.86 -23.79 3.85
CA THR A 375 4.19 -24.28 4.27
C THR A 375 4.31 -24.29 5.80
N MET A 376 3.74 -23.30 6.49
CA MET A 376 3.64 -23.34 7.96
C MET A 376 2.72 -24.48 8.43
N SER A 377 1.63 -24.77 7.72
CA SER A 377 0.78 -25.95 7.96
C SER A 377 1.59 -27.26 7.87
N TYR A 378 2.43 -27.43 6.84
CA TYR A 378 3.32 -28.60 6.72
C TYR A 378 4.19 -28.82 7.96
N PHE A 379 4.76 -27.77 8.55
CA PHE A 379 5.58 -27.87 9.76
C PHE A 379 4.79 -28.11 11.06
N TYR A 380 3.54 -27.64 11.14
CA TYR A 380 2.85 -27.41 12.42
C TYR A 380 1.50 -28.12 12.58
N GLN A 381 0.81 -28.52 11.51
CA GLN A 381 -0.53 -29.13 11.60
C GLN A 381 -0.60 -30.47 12.37
N ASN A 382 0.53 -31.16 12.51
CA ASN A 382 0.64 -32.47 13.16
C ASN A 382 1.38 -32.43 14.52
N THR A 383 1.70 -31.24 15.04
CA THR A 383 2.37 -31.09 16.35
C THR A 383 1.36 -30.72 17.43
N THR A 384 1.61 -31.11 18.69
CA THR A 384 0.66 -30.92 19.80
C THR A 384 1.14 -29.95 20.89
N ASN A 385 2.37 -29.43 20.79
CA ASN A 385 3.00 -28.58 21.80
C ASN A 385 3.56 -27.30 21.16
N HIS A 386 2.67 -26.43 20.70
CA HIS A 386 3.01 -25.16 20.06
C HIS A 386 3.48 -24.14 21.10
N LYS A 387 4.79 -23.88 21.13
CA LYS A 387 5.37 -22.83 21.97
C LYS A 387 5.47 -21.53 21.19
N LEU A 388 4.71 -20.51 21.57
CA LEU A 388 4.81 -19.16 21.00
C LEU A 388 6.23 -18.57 21.10
N ASN A 389 7.01 -19.05 22.07
CA ASN A 389 8.40 -18.65 22.35
C ASN A 389 9.45 -19.48 21.58
N ASP A 390 9.04 -20.32 20.61
CA ASP A 390 9.97 -21.09 19.77
C ASP A 390 10.63 -20.19 18.70
N PRO A 391 11.96 -19.98 18.73
CA PRO A 391 12.65 -19.22 17.68
C PRO A 391 12.66 -19.95 16.33
N LEU A 392 12.51 -21.29 16.29
CA LEU A 392 12.45 -22.05 15.04
C LEU A 392 11.16 -21.76 14.25
N PHE A 393 10.04 -21.49 14.94
CA PHE A 393 8.81 -21.00 14.31
C PHE A 393 9.04 -19.69 13.55
N TYR A 394 9.65 -18.69 14.19
CA TYR A 394 9.92 -17.40 13.55
C TYR A 394 10.94 -17.51 12.42
N HIS A 395 11.98 -18.35 12.58
CA HIS A 395 12.92 -18.64 11.51
C HIS A 395 12.22 -19.25 10.28
N ARG A 396 11.45 -20.33 10.47
CA ARG A 396 10.69 -20.99 9.40
C ARG A 396 9.71 -20.03 8.72
N LEU A 397 9.04 -19.18 9.49
CA LEU A 397 8.13 -18.16 8.98
C LEU A 397 8.87 -17.15 8.09
N ILE A 398 10.05 -16.67 8.50
CA ILE A 398 10.88 -15.74 7.71
C ILE A 398 11.38 -16.40 6.42
N GLU A 399 11.93 -17.61 6.49
CA GLU A 399 12.43 -18.32 5.30
C GLU A 399 11.30 -18.66 4.32
N THR A 400 10.13 -19.05 4.84
CA THR A 400 8.92 -19.27 4.04
C THR A 400 8.49 -17.97 3.34
N MET A 401 8.51 -16.83 4.03
CA MET A 401 8.24 -15.54 3.41
C MET A 401 9.23 -15.26 2.26
N LYS A 402 10.55 -15.46 2.46
CA LYS A 402 11.55 -15.28 1.39
C LYS A 402 11.26 -16.16 0.17
N PHE A 403 11.04 -17.46 0.37
CA PHE A 403 10.70 -18.39 -0.72
C PHE A 403 9.44 -17.99 -1.48
N ALA A 404 8.38 -17.59 -0.77
CA ALA A 404 7.12 -17.17 -1.37
C ALA A 404 7.27 -15.85 -2.15
N TYR A 405 7.76 -14.79 -1.50
CA TYR A 405 7.89 -13.46 -2.12
C TYR A 405 8.87 -13.46 -3.32
N ALA A 406 9.90 -14.32 -3.34
CA ALA A 406 10.77 -14.49 -4.51
C ALA A 406 9.98 -14.84 -5.80
N GLN A 407 8.89 -15.62 -5.67
CA GLN A 407 8.03 -15.98 -6.80
C GLN A 407 7.12 -14.86 -7.27
N ARG A 408 6.86 -13.83 -6.44
CA ARG A 408 6.00 -12.68 -6.81
C ARG A 408 6.52 -11.99 -8.08
N SER A 409 7.83 -12.02 -8.31
CA SER A 409 8.48 -11.48 -9.52
C SER A 409 8.13 -12.22 -10.83
N GLN A 410 7.47 -13.37 -10.77
CA GLN A 410 7.03 -14.18 -11.92
C GLN A 410 5.53 -14.02 -12.24
N LEU A 411 4.77 -13.32 -11.39
CA LEU A 411 3.32 -13.12 -11.54
C LEU A 411 2.98 -11.86 -12.37
N GLY A 412 1.78 -11.86 -12.97
CA GLY A 412 1.18 -10.76 -13.72
C GLY A 412 -0.29 -11.03 -14.05
N ASP A 413 -0.97 -10.11 -14.74
CA ASP A 413 -2.34 -10.32 -15.24
C ASP A 413 -2.44 -11.62 -16.05
N THR A 414 -3.46 -12.43 -15.76
CA THR A 414 -3.66 -13.76 -16.35
C THR A 414 -3.76 -13.76 -17.86
N ASP A 415 -4.21 -12.65 -18.44
CA ASP A 415 -4.53 -12.56 -19.87
C ASP A 415 -3.27 -12.23 -20.71
N PHE A 416 -2.21 -11.73 -20.05
CA PHE A 416 -0.98 -11.25 -20.68
C PHE A 416 0.22 -12.16 -20.40
N VAL A 417 0.31 -12.78 -19.21
CA VAL A 417 1.45 -13.62 -18.85
C VAL A 417 1.26 -15.06 -19.35
N LYS A 418 2.08 -15.46 -20.32
CA LYS A 418 2.05 -16.82 -20.89
C LYS A 418 2.36 -17.88 -19.82
N ASN A 419 1.63 -19.00 -19.88
CA ASN A 419 1.72 -20.17 -18.98
C ASN A 419 1.42 -19.90 -17.49
N ILE A 420 0.96 -18.69 -17.13
CA ILE A 420 0.70 -18.29 -15.73
C ILE A 420 -0.26 -19.22 -14.99
N THR A 421 -1.29 -19.76 -15.67
CA THR A 421 -2.25 -20.70 -15.08
C THR A 421 -1.58 -21.97 -14.55
N GLN A 422 -0.63 -22.54 -15.31
CA GLN A 422 0.12 -23.74 -14.89
C GLN A 422 1.05 -23.42 -13.72
N PHE A 423 1.67 -22.24 -13.73
CA PHE A 423 2.53 -21.76 -12.64
C PHE A 423 1.74 -21.55 -11.33
N ILE A 424 0.55 -20.93 -11.41
CA ILE A 424 -0.38 -20.80 -10.28
C ILE A 424 -0.82 -22.18 -9.75
N GLN A 425 -1.21 -23.11 -10.64
CA GLN A 425 -1.63 -24.46 -10.26
C GLN A 425 -0.52 -25.22 -9.52
N HIS A 426 0.72 -25.10 -9.98
CA HIS A 426 1.89 -25.65 -9.29
C HIS A 426 2.12 -24.99 -7.92
N MET A 427 2.12 -23.65 -7.85
CA MET A 427 2.29 -22.89 -6.58
C MET A 427 1.17 -23.15 -5.55
N SER A 428 -0.01 -23.54 -6.01
CA SER A 428 -1.19 -23.86 -5.19
C SER A 428 -1.25 -25.33 -4.75
N SER A 429 -0.25 -26.14 -5.12
CA SER A 429 -0.22 -27.57 -4.78
C SER A 429 0.31 -27.83 -3.36
N ASN A 430 -0.11 -28.97 -2.78
CA ASN A 430 0.47 -29.48 -1.53
C ASN A 430 1.98 -29.70 -1.68
N ASP A 431 2.39 -30.34 -2.78
CA ASP A 431 3.77 -30.76 -3.03
C ASP A 431 4.73 -29.57 -3.10
N TYR A 432 4.30 -28.43 -3.67
CA TYR A 432 5.11 -27.22 -3.71
C TYR A 432 5.38 -26.62 -2.31
N SER A 433 4.39 -26.69 -1.41
CA SER A 433 4.57 -26.25 -0.02
C SER A 433 5.44 -27.22 0.79
N ILE A 434 5.42 -28.50 0.44
CA ILE A 434 6.31 -29.53 1.02
C ILE A 434 7.75 -29.34 0.52
N ASP A 435 7.95 -29.06 -0.77
CA ASP A 435 9.25 -28.76 -1.39
C ASP A 435 9.92 -27.52 -0.76
N ILE A 436 9.18 -26.43 -0.56
CA ILE A 436 9.67 -25.27 0.21
C ILE A 436 10.01 -25.69 1.65
N GLY A 437 9.12 -26.44 2.31
CA GLY A 437 9.33 -26.93 3.68
C GLY A 437 10.60 -27.77 3.84
N GLN A 438 10.98 -28.55 2.82
CA GLN A 438 12.21 -29.36 2.79
C GLN A 438 13.46 -28.56 2.44
N LYS A 439 13.33 -27.40 1.76
CA LYS A 439 14.44 -26.51 1.40
C LYS A 439 14.84 -25.55 2.53
N ILE A 440 13.96 -25.31 3.52
CA ILE A 440 14.27 -24.44 4.66
C ILE A 440 15.30 -25.10 5.58
N LYS A 441 16.50 -24.51 5.66
CA LYS A 441 17.63 -24.97 6.50
C LYS A 441 17.63 -24.26 7.85
N ASP A 442 18.46 -24.73 8.79
CA ASP A 442 18.64 -24.12 10.13
C ASP A 442 19.32 -22.73 10.14
N LYS A 443 19.72 -22.19 8.98
CA LYS A 443 20.33 -20.85 8.83
C LYS A 443 19.82 -20.19 7.56
N ALA A 444 19.61 -18.88 7.62
CA ALA A 444 19.27 -18.06 6.46
C ALA A 444 20.27 -18.25 5.31
N GLN A 445 19.78 -18.27 4.08
CA GLN A 445 20.60 -18.50 2.89
C GLN A 445 20.77 -17.22 2.03
N PRO A 446 21.79 -17.15 1.14
CA PRO A 446 21.92 -16.09 0.15
C PRO A 446 20.69 -15.98 -0.78
N LEU A 447 20.48 -14.81 -1.39
CA LEU A 447 19.30 -14.52 -2.22
C LEU A 447 19.13 -15.48 -3.40
N GLU A 448 20.24 -15.98 -3.94
CA GLU A 448 20.32 -16.94 -5.03
C GLU A 448 19.70 -18.31 -4.68
N TYR A 449 19.52 -18.61 -3.39
CA TYR A 449 18.95 -19.89 -2.94
C TYR A 449 17.42 -19.95 -3.08
N TYR A 450 16.72 -18.80 -3.04
CA TYR A 450 15.26 -18.75 -3.08
C TYR A 450 14.71 -18.59 -4.51
N THR A 451 15.53 -18.17 -5.48
CA THR A 451 15.19 -18.11 -6.90
C THR A 451 16.43 -17.96 -7.79
N ASP A 452 16.45 -18.65 -8.93
CA ASP A 452 17.44 -18.49 -10.00
C ASP A 452 17.39 -17.11 -10.70
N SER A 453 16.42 -16.26 -10.35
CA SER A 453 16.08 -15.07 -11.12
C SER A 453 15.68 -13.89 -10.24
N ILE A 454 16.61 -13.46 -9.38
CA ILE A 454 16.47 -12.32 -8.47
C ILE A 454 16.04 -11.06 -9.25
N LYS A 455 14.81 -10.63 -9.03
CA LYS A 455 14.18 -9.46 -9.66
C LYS A 455 13.47 -8.62 -8.62
N TYR A 456 13.60 -7.31 -8.77
CA TYR A 456 12.82 -6.33 -8.03
C TYR A 456 11.37 -6.28 -8.55
N PHE A 457 10.46 -6.00 -7.62
CA PHE A 457 9.04 -5.81 -7.87
C PHE A 457 8.58 -4.54 -7.10
N PRO A 458 7.79 -3.62 -7.70
CA PRO A 458 7.31 -2.40 -7.03
C PRO A 458 6.58 -2.66 -5.70
N SER A 459 6.70 -1.74 -4.75
CA SER A 459 5.92 -1.82 -3.51
C SER A 459 4.64 -1.02 -3.67
N ASP A 460 3.51 -1.72 -3.76
CA ASP A 460 2.17 -1.14 -3.69
C ASP A 460 1.89 -0.60 -2.28
N HIS A 461 0.96 0.35 -2.15
CA HIS A 461 0.79 1.18 -0.96
C HIS A 461 -0.64 1.26 -0.40
N GLY A 462 -1.13 2.47 -0.08
CA GLY A 462 -2.31 2.77 0.72
C GLY A 462 -3.58 2.05 0.28
N THR A 463 -4.40 1.66 1.25
CA THR A 463 -5.51 0.73 1.01
C THR A 463 -6.56 0.89 2.10
N SER A 464 -7.74 0.33 1.84
CA SER A 464 -8.78 0.10 2.83
C SER A 464 -9.26 -1.36 2.77
N GLN A 465 -9.40 -1.99 3.93
CA GLN A 465 -10.02 -3.31 4.05
C GLN A 465 -11.43 -3.22 4.66
N VAL A 466 -12.33 -4.07 4.16
CA VAL A 466 -13.67 -4.30 4.69
C VAL A 466 -13.93 -5.83 4.70
N VAL A 467 -14.49 -6.37 5.78
CA VAL A 467 -14.92 -7.78 5.87
C VAL A 467 -16.32 -7.89 6.49
N ALA A 468 -17.15 -8.83 6.03
CA ALA A 468 -18.50 -9.04 6.53
C ALA A 468 -18.92 -10.52 6.56
N ILE A 469 -19.80 -10.87 7.50
CA ILE A 469 -20.57 -12.12 7.58
C ILE A 469 -22.04 -11.74 7.84
N ASP A 470 -22.97 -12.30 7.06
CA ASP A 470 -24.41 -12.08 7.23
C ASP A 470 -25.15 -13.22 7.94
N ILE A 471 -26.43 -12.99 8.22
CA ILE A 471 -27.32 -13.91 8.95
C ILE A 471 -27.60 -15.24 8.22
N ASP A 472 -27.45 -15.25 6.90
CA ASP A 472 -27.58 -16.46 6.08
C ASP A 472 -26.23 -17.22 5.99
N GLY A 473 -25.18 -16.69 6.63
CA GLY A 473 -23.83 -17.23 6.71
C GLY A 473 -22.93 -16.90 5.52
N ASN A 474 -23.37 -16.06 4.58
CA ASN A 474 -22.51 -15.63 3.48
C ASN A 474 -21.42 -14.69 4.02
N ALA A 475 -20.25 -14.75 3.40
CA ALA A 475 -19.08 -13.99 3.82
C ALA A 475 -18.45 -13.24 2.66
N VAL A 476 -17.92 -12.04 2.94
CA VAL A 476 -17.19 -11.24 1.96
C VAL A 476 -15.94 -10.65 2.61
N SER A 477 -14.79 -10.80 1.95
CA SER A 477 -13.58 -10.01 2.20
C SER A 477 -13.33 -9.12 0.99
N CYS A 478 -13.17 -7.81 1.18
CA CYS A 478 -12.93 -6.87 0.09
C CYS A 478 -11.83 -5.88 0.44
N THR A 479 -10.89 -5.72 -0.49
CA THR A 479 -9.75 -4.79 -0.37
C THR A 479 -9.88 -3.78 -1.52
N SER A 480 -9.91 -2.48 -1.18
CA SER A 480 -10.10 -1.36 -2.12
C SER A 480 -9.00 -0.33 -1.96
N THR A 481 -8.60 0.34 -3.04
CA THR A 481 -7.35 1.11 -3.13
C THR A 481 -7.45 2.32 -4.09
N ILE A 482 -6.51 3.25 -3.95
CA ILE A 482 -6.12 4.26 -4.96
C ILE A 482 -4.58 4.33 -5.07
N ASN A 483 -3.90 3.23 -4.73
CA ASN A 483 -2.48 3.10 -4.40
C ASN A 483 -2.01 4.07 -3.31
N ARG A 484 -1.24 5.12 -3.60
CA ARG A 484 -0.65 5.94 -2.52
C ARG A 484 -1.70 6.71 -1.73
N HIS A 485 -1.23 7.30 -0.63
CA HIS A 485 -2.03 8.30 0.05
C HIS A 485 -2.40 9.44 -0.91
N PHE A 486 -3.72 9.65 -1.06
CA PHE A 486 -4.33 10.54 -2.07
C PHE A 486 -4.02 10.17 -3.54
N GLY A 487 -3.68 8.91 -3.82
CA GLY A 487 -3.33 8.39 -5.14
C GLY A 487 -2.32 9.25 -5.87
N SER A 488 -2.60 9.59 -7.13
CA SER A 488 -1.85 10.56 -7.98
C SER A 488 -1.59 11.93 -7.34
N GLY A 489 -2.21 12.25 -6.21
CA GLY A 489 -2.25 13.59 -5.64
C GLY A 489 -3.11 14.54 -6.45
N ARG A 490 -4.08 14.01 -7.23
CA ARG A 490 -5.07 14.77 -7.99
C ARG A 490 -6.48 14.33 -7.63
N MET A 491 -7.39 15.28 -7.63
CA MET A 491 -8.79 15.07 -7.35
C MET A 491 -9.63 15.87 -8.36
N SER A 492 -10.69 15.28 -8.88
CA SER A 492 -11.59 16.01 -9.77
C SER A 492 -12.23 17.19 -9.07
N SER A 493 -12.08 18.36 -9.68
CA SER A 493 -12.66 19.61 -9.17
C SER A 493 -14.18 19.65 -9.31
N SER A 494 -14.72 18.90 -10.29
CA SER A 494 -16.14 18.78 -10.60
C SER A 494 -16.84 17.64 -9.85
N LEU A 495 -16.11 16.59 -9.47
CA LEU A 495 -16.68 15.35 -8.91
C LEU A 495 -16.23 15.05 -7.47
N GLY A 496 -15.18 15.69 -6.98
CA GLY A 496 -14.61 15.41 -5.65
C GLY A 496 -14.02 13.99 -5.48
N ILE A 497 -13.84 13.26 -6.59
CA ILE A 497 -13.21 11.94 -6.67
C ILE A 497 -11.69 12.10 -6.68
N PHE A 498 -10.98 11.33 -5.85
CA PHE A 498 -9.52 11.20 -5.90
C PHE A 498 -9.11 10.16 -6.94
N TYR A 499 -8.11 10.47 -7.76
CA TYR A 499 -7.61 9.54 -8.78
C TYR A 499 -6.40 8.74 -8.29
N ASN A 500 -6.42 7.44 -8.57
CA ASN A 500 -5.34 6.50 -8.26
C ASN A 500 -3.97 6.88 -8.86
N ASP A 501 -2.91 6.23 -8.36
CA ASP A 501 -1.62 6.12 -9.04
C ASP A 501 -1.20 4.64 -9.26
N GLU A 502 -2.14 3.84 -9.75
CA GLU A 502 -1.95 2.41 -9.99
C GLU A 502 -0.99 2.08 -11.14
N MET A 503 -0.66 3.05 -12.00
CA MET A 503 0.37 2.85 -13.02
C MET A 503 1.78 2.64 -12.43
N ASP A 504 1.99 2.96 -11.14
CA ASP A 504 3.24 2.69 -10.42
C ASP A 504 3.45 1.23 -10.03
N ASP A 505 2.36 0.49 -9.83
CA ASP A 505 2.44 -0.92 -9.46
C ASP A 505 3.04 -1.76 -10.62
N PHE A 506 3.11 -1.22 -11.85
CA PHE A 506 3.82 -1.83 -12.96
C PHE A 506 5.35 -1.67 -12.85
N SER A 507 6.05 -2.76 -13.20
CA SER A 507 7.49 -2.72 -13.45
C SER A 507 7.82 -1.94 -14.72
N THR A 508 8.64 -0.89 -14.61
CA THR A 508 9.16 -0.16 -15.77
C THR A 508 10.46 -0.83 -16.28
N PRO A 509 10.63 -1.10 -17.60
CA PRO A 509 11.83 -1.71 -18.17
C PRO A 509 13.10 -0.89 -17.93
N ASN A 510 14.26 -1.56 -17.99
CA ASN A 510 15.61 -0.97 -17.87
C ASN A 510 15.93 -0.25 -16.55
N LEU A 511 14.96 0.06 -15.69
CA LEU A 511 15.21 0.54 -14.34
C LEU A 511 15.85 -0.54 -13.49
N ILE A 512 17.06 -0.28 -13.02
CA ILE A 512 17.74 -1.08 -12.01
C ILE A 512 17.46 -0.42 -10.66
N ASN A 513 17.02 -1.19 -9.66
CA ASN A 513 16.74 -0.64 -8.35
C ASN A 513 18.03 -0.30 -7.56
N SER A 514 17.90 0.32 -6.39
CA SER A 514 19.01 0.70 -5.51
C SER A 514 19.90 -0.46 -5.02
N PHE A 515 19.53 -1.71 -5.31
CA PHE A 515 20.25 -2.93 -4.94
C PHE A 515 20.82 -3.69 -6.16
N GLY A 516 20.74 -3.12 -7.37
CA GLY A 516 21.30 -3.72 -8.58
C GLY A 516 20.36 -4.69 -9.32
N PHE A 517 19.13 -4.89 -8.84
CA PHE A 517 18.21 -5.89 -9.41
C PHE A 517 17.37 -5.34 -10.55
N ARG A 518 17.12 -6.22 -11.54
CA ARG A 518 16.28 -5.94 -12.71
C ARG A 518 14.78 -6.04 -12.39
N PRO A 519 13.91 -5.36 -13.15
CA PRO A 519 12.47 -5.31 -12.86
C PRO A 519 11.73 -6.54 -13.42
N SER A 520 10.53 -6.84 -12.92
CA SER A 520 9.73 -7.99 -13.38
C SER A 520 9.15 -7.76 -14.79
N LYS A 521 9.56 -8.60 -15.75
CA LYS A 521 8.97 -8.62 -17.10
C LYS A 521 7.48 -9.01 -17.12
N ALA A 522 7.06 -9.90 -16.20
CA ALA A 522 5.68 -10.37 -16.14
C ALA A 522 4.70 -9.21 -15.85
N ASN A 523 5.15 -8.24 -15.06
CA ASN A 523 4.40 -7.06 -14.67
C ASN A 523 4.87 -5.77 -15.39
N PHE A 524 5.35 -5.86 -16.63
CA PHE A 524 5.56 -4.66 -17.47
C PHE A 524 4.21 -4.04 -17.92
N ILE A 525 4.19 -2.71 -18.13
CA ILE A 525 3.02 -1.98 -18.65
C ILE A 525 2.70 -2.44 -20.08
N GLU A 526 1.45 -2.82 -20.30
CA GLU A 526 0.87 -3.13 -21.63
C GLU A 526 -0.56 -2.57 -21.68
N PRO A 527 -1.04 -2.04 -22.82
CA PRO A 527 -2.42 -1.55 -22.99
C PRO A 527 -3.49 -2.52 -22.47
N GLY A 528 -4.41 -2.05 -21.63
CA GLY A 528 -5.53 -2.81 -21.08
C GLY A 528 -5.19 -3.77 -19.91
N LYS A 529 -3.91 -3.96 -19.61
CA LYS A 529 -3.43 -4.87 -18.56
C LYS A 529 -3.73 -4.34 -17.16
N ARG A 530 -3.92 -5.23 -16.18
CA ARG A 530 -3.99 -4.89 -14.75
C ARG A 530 -2.61 -4.95 -14.10
N PRO A 531 -2.26 -4.00 -13.21
CA PRO A 531 -1.04 -4.08 -12.42
C PRO A 531 -1.19 -5.08 -11.27
N MET A 532 -0.15 -5.89 -11.05
CA MET A 532 -0.05 -6.79 -9.89
C MET A 532 -0.15 -6.03 -8.55
N THR A 533 -0.79 -6.64 -7.55
CA THR A 533 -1.07 -6.02 -6.24
C THR A 533 -0.84 -7.00 -5.09
N SER A 534 -0.57 -6.50 -3.88
CA SER A 534 -0.50 -7.32 -2.66
C SER A 534 -1.88 -7.63 -2.08
N MET A 535 -2.95 -6.95 -2.52
CA MET A 535 -4.31 -7.18 -2.07
C MET A 535 -4.67 -8.67 -2.13
N SER A 536 -4.97 -9.25 -0.96
CA SER A 536 -5.18 -10.69 -0.76
C SER A 536 -6.44 -10.97 0.09
N PRO A 537 -7.63 -10.48 -0.31
CA PRO A 537 -8.89 -10.73 0.42
C PRO A 537 -9.16 -12.24 0.50
N THR A 538 -9.36 -12.76 1.70
CA THR A 538 -9.32 -14.19 1.99
C THR A 538 -10.54 -14.64 2.78
N ILE A 539 -11.08 -15.82 2.46
CA ILE A 539 -12.09 -16.53 3.25
C ILE A 539 -11.60 -17.94 3.55
N ILE A 540 -11.83 -18.42 4.78
CA ILE A 540 -11.55 -19.80 5.20
C ILE A 540 -12.88 -20.44 5.63
N TYR A 541 -13.18 -21.64 5.14
CA TYR A 541 -14.39 -22.40 5.47
C TYR A 541 -14.08 -23.90 5.63
N ASN A 542 -14.89 -24.62 6.41
CA ASN A 542 -14.74 -26.08 6.54
C ASN A 542 -15.37 -26.78 5.32
N LYS A 543 -14.64 -27.68 4.66
CA LYS A 543 -15.11 -28.33 3.43
C LYS A 543 -16.24 -29.34 3.64
N ASN A 544 -16.29 -29.98 4.81
CA ASN A 544 -17.23 -31.06 5.11
C ASN A 544 -18.64 -30.54 5.38
N ASN A 545 -18.76 -29.42 6.11
CA ASN A 545 -20.05 -28.80 6.43
C ASN A 545 -20.35 -27.52 5.62
N GLY A 546 -19.33 -26.85 5.07
CA GLY A 546 -19.46 -25.62 4.29
C GLY A 546 -19.60 -24.34 5.13
N LYS A 547 -19.37 -24.37 6.44
CA LYS A 547 -19.44 -23.17 7.29
C LYS A 547 -18.19 -22.33 7.16
N VAL A 548 -18.36 -21.01 7.01
CA VAL A 548 -17.28 -20.03 7.12
C VAL A 548 -16.67 -20.08 8.52
N LYS A 549 -15.34 -20.20 8.58
CA LYS A 549 -14.52 -20.18 9.80
C LYS A 549 -13.89 -18.80 10.03
N MET A 550 -13.36 -18.17 8.97
CA MET A 550 -12.67 -16.87 9.07
C MET A 550 -12.87 -16.05 7.80
N VAL A 551 -13.00 -14.74 7.97
CA VAL A 551 -13.02 -13.74 6.89
C VAL A 551 -11.96 -12.70 7.23
N ILE A 552 -10.94 -12.58 6.39
CA ILE A 552 -9.76 -11.74 6.68
C ILE A 552 -9.29 -10.99 5.44
N GLY A 553 -8.76 -9.80 5.63
CA GLY A 553 -7.90 -9.13 4.67
C GLY A 553 -7.12 -8.01 5.36
N SER A 554 -6.35 -7.25 4.60
CA SER A 554 -5.53 -6.16 5.14
C SER A 554 -5.41 -5.03 4.14
N ALA A 555 -5.34 -3.81 4.66
CA ALA A 555 -4.70 -2.69 4.01
C ALA A 555 -3.20 -2.66 4.32
N GLY A 556 -2.45 -1.84 3.57
CA GLY A 556 -1.03 -1.54 3.84
C GLY A 556 -0.03 -2.09 2.81
N GLY A 557 -0.42 -2.20 1.54
CA GLY A 557 0.51 -2.51 0.46
C GLY A 557 1.26 -3.84 0.62
N SER A 558 2.58 -3.85 0.36
CA SER A 558 3.40 -5.07 0.43
C SER A 558 3.38 -5.83 1.76
N PHE A 559 3.00 -5.18 2.86
CA PHE A 559 2.83 -5.82 4.18
C PHE A 559 1.59 -6.73 4.26
N ILE A 560 0.57 -6.52 3.41
CA ILE A 560 -0.74 -7.23 3.42
C ILE A 560 -0.56 -8.75 3.49
N ILE A 561 0.22 -9.31 2.54
CA ILE A 561 0.52 -10.74 2.40
C ILE A 561 1.07 -11.30 3.72
N SER A 562 2.12 -10.67 4.26
CA SER A 562 2.77 -11.12 5.50
C SER A 562 1.91 -10.98 6.75
N ALA A 563 1.05 -9.95 6.84
CA ALA A 563 0.20 -9.71 8.00
C ALA A 563 -0.94 -10.73 8.07
N ILE A 564 -1.62 -10.97 6.94
CA ILE A 564 -2.68 -11.98 6.82
C ILE A 564 -2.13 -13.38 7.16
N ALA A 565 -1.01 -13.77 6.54
CA ALA A 565 -0.42 -15.09 6.77
C ALA A 565 0.01 -15.32 8.22
N GLN A 566 0.56 -14.30 8.90
CA GLN A 566 0.89 -14.35 10.33
C GLN A 566 -0.34 -14.61 11.21
N ILE A 567 -1.45 -13.91 10.95
CA ILE A 567 -2.65 -13.98 11.78
C ILE A 567 -3.35 -15.34 11.63
N ILE A 568 -3.47 -15.83 10.39
CA ILE A 568 -4.01 -17.18 10.11
C ILE A 568 -3.15 -18.24 10.79
N THR A 569 -1.82 -18.17 10.63
CA THR A 569 -0.86 -19.10 11.26
C THR A 569 -0.97 -19.08 12.79
N ARG A 570 -1.14 -17.90 13.40
CA ARG A 570 -1.30 -17.75 14.85
C ARG A 570 -2.62 -18.32 15.38
N ASN A 571 -3.74 -18.03 14.71
CA ASN A 571 -5.05 -18.54 15.10
C ASN A 571 -5.15 -20.06 14.95
N LEU A 572 -4.73 -20.60 13.79
CA LEU A 572 -4.87 -22.04 13.49
C LEU A 572 -3.93 -22.95 14.28
N PHE A 573 -2.69 -22.54 14.59
CA PHE A 573 -1.70 -23.41 15.23
C PHE A 573 -1.43 -23.10 16.70
N PHE A 574 -1.63 -21.86 17.17
CA PHE A 574 -1.29 -21.45 18.55
C PHE A 574 -2.53 -21.24 19.44
N ASN A 575 -3.73 -21.59 18.96
CA ASN A 575 -5.01 -21.40 19.66
C ASN A 575 -5.22 -19.94 20.13
N GLN A 576 -4.64 -18.96 19.42
CA GLN A 576 -4.83 -17.55 19.70
C GLN A 576 -6.18 -17.09 19.14
N THR A 577 -6.93 -16.30 19.91
CA THR A 577 -8.08 -15.57 19.37
C THR A 577 -7.65 -14.63 18.25
N ILE A 578 -8.56 -14.28 17.32
CA ILE A 578 -8.24 -13.31 16.26
C ILE A 578 -7.74 -11.97 16.80
N LYS A 579 -8.17 -11.53 17.99
CA LYS A 579 -7.62 -10.32 18.64
C LYS A 579 -6.16 -10.51 19.05
N GLU A 580 -5.83 -11.58 19.76
CA GLU A 580 -4.45 -11.87 20.18
C GLU A 580 -3.52 -12.04 18.98
N ALA A 581 -3.99 -12.71 17.92
CA ALA A 581 -3.24 -12.89 16.68
C ALA A 581 -3.02 -11.57 15.92
N ASN A 582 -4.04 -10.71 15.85
CA ASN A 582 -4.01 -9.44 15.09
C ASN A 582 -3.22 -8.33 15.80
N ASP A 583 -3.47 -8.16 17.10
CA ASP A 583 -2.82 -7.11 17.90
C ASP A 583 -1.31 -7.33 18.06
N MET A 584 -0.89 -8.60 18.12
CA MET A 584 0.50 -9.01 18.35
C MET A 584 1.49 -8.36 17.38
N VAL A 585 2.67 -8.03 17.89
CA VAL A 585 3.79 -7.45 17.12
C VAL A 585 4.21 -8.34 15.95
N ARG A 586 4.38 -7.70 14.79
CA ARG A 586 4.60 -8.35 13.49
C ARG A 586 6.07 -8.37 13.09
N ILE A 587 6.40 -9.37 12.28
CA ILE A 587 7.62 -9.40 11.45
C ILE A 587 7.25 -9.35 9.96
N HIS A 588 8.18 -8.97 9.11
CA HIS A 588 7.97 -8.90 7.66
C HIS A 588 9.30 -9.08 6.93
N ASN A 589 9.32 -10.00 5.97
CA ASN A 589 10.37 -10.09 4.97
C ASN A 589 9.69 -10.28 3.61
N GLN A 590 10.05 -9.46 2.61
CA GLN A 590 9.47 -9.52 1.27
C GLN A 590 10.49 -9.94 0.20
N PHE A 591 11.49 -10.75 0.59
CA PHE A 591 12.65 -11.18 -0.19
C PHE A 591 13.63 -10.05 -0.60
N LEU A 592 13.14 -8.89 -1.03
CA LEU A 592 13.95 -7.71 -1.36
C LEU A 592 13.38 -6.42 -0.72
N PRO A 593 14.17 -5.64 0.04
CA PRO A 593 15.56 -5.90 0.44
C PRO A 593 15.72 -7.14 1.34
N ASP A 594 16.94 -7.69 1.38
CA ASP A 594 17.31 -8.84 2.23
C ASP A 594 17.45 -8.43 3.70
N VAL A 595 16.31 -8.17 4.33
CA VAL A 595 16.17 -7.77 5.73
C VAL A 595 14.78 -8.12 6.23
N THR A 596 14.69 -8.60 7.46
CA THR A 596 13.43 -8.85 8.17
C THR A 596 13.14 -7.66 9.07
N GLU A 597 12.09 -6.90 8.76
CA GLU A 597 11.59 -5.83 9.62
C GLU A 597 10.74 -6.41 10.76
N TYR A 598 10.96 -5.94 11.99
CA TYR A 598 10.19 -6.34 13.17
C TYR A 598 9.71 -5.13 13.98
N GLU A 599 8.50 -5.20 14.52
CA GLU A 599 7.93 -4.09 15.30
C GLU A 599 8.60 -3.91 16.67
N GLU A 600 8.59 -2.66 17.15
CA GLU A 600 8.91 -2.30 18.53
C GLU A 600 8.04 -3.13 19.51
N GLY A 601 8.68 -3.77 20.49
CA GLY A 601 8.03 -4.74 21.38
C GLY A 601 8.19 -6.22 21.00
N PHE A 602 8.76 -6.56 19.83
CA PHE A 602 9.16 -7.95 19.56
C PHE A 602 10.27 -8.39 20.54
N PRO A 603 10.19 -9.56 21.21
CA PRO A 603 11.10 -9.91 22.30
C PRO A 603 12.57 -9.97 21.89
N LYS A 604 13.42 -9.17 22.57
CA LYS A 604 14.86 -9.05 22.24
C LYS A 604 15.57 -10.41 22.20
N GLN A 605 15.28 -11.31 23.14
CA GLN A 605 15.88 -12.65 23.17
C GLN A 605 15.60 -13.45 21.89
N LEU A 606 14.40 -13.32 21.29
CA LEU A 606 14.10 -13.97 20.01
C LEU A 606 14.83 -13.29 18.84
N VAL A 607 14.97 -11.96 18.85
CA VAL A 607 15.79 -11.24 17.86
C VAL A 607 17.25 -11.69 17.95
N ASP A 608 17.81 -11.76 19.16
CA ASP A 608 19.19 -12.20 19.41
C ASP A 608 19.42 -13.64 18.92
N ILE A 609 18.47 -14.56 19.15
CA ILE A 609 18.57 -15.94 18.66
C ILE A 609 18.42 -15.99 17.13
N LEU A 610 17.45 -15.27 16.54
CA LEU A 610 17.25 -15.21 15.10
C LEU A 610 18.48 -14.66 14.37
N THR A 611 19.13 -13.64 14.93
CA THR A 611 20.36 -13.06 14.35
C THR A 611 21.57 -13.96 14.54
N ASN A 612 21.83 -14.49 15.74
CA ASN A 612 23.10 -15.17 16.04
C ASN A 612 23.11 -16.69 15.77
N LYS A 613 21.96 -17.37 15.84
CA LYS A 613 21.84 -18.81 15.55
C LYS A 613 21.42 -19.04 14.10
N TYR A 614 20.37 -18.33 13.67
CA TYR A 614 19.68 -18.53 12.39
C TYR A 614 20.15 -17.57 11.27
N ASP A 615 21.14 -16.72 11.53
CA ASP A 615 21.75 -15.76 10.59
C ASP A 615 20.77 -14.75 9.95
N GLN A 616 19.65 -14.47 10.61
CA GLN A 616 18.63 -13.54 10.10
C GLN A 616 19.06 -12.08 10.24
N LYS A 617 18.93 -11.34 9.13
CA LYS A 617 19.18 -9.89 9.05
C LYS A 617 18.00 -9.13 9.63
N MET A 618 17.99 -8.92 10.95
CA MET A 618 16.86 -8.30 11.67
C MET A 618 17.01 -6.76 11.72
N LYS A 619 15.92 -6.03 11.45
CA LYS A 619 15.83 -4.56 11.55
C LYS A 619 14.59 -4.14 12.33
N GLN A 620 14.77 -3.35 13.39
CA GLN A 620 13.63 -2.80 14.12
C GLN A 620 12.94 -1.67 13.33
N VAL A 621 11.61 -1.67 13.35
CA VAL A 621 10.76 -0.55 12.93
C VAL A 621 9.77 -0.23 14.05
N LYS A 622 9.37 1.04 14.17
CA LYS A 622 8.42 1.45 15.22
C LYS A 622 7.06 0.74 15.12
N LYS A 623 6.59 0.51 13.89
CA LYS A 623 5.27 -0.04 13.56
C LYS A 623 5.27 -0.46 12.09
N GLN A 624 4.54 -1.51 11.72
CA GLN A 624 4.24 -1.82 10.32
C GLN A 624 3.06 -0.98 9.82
N ALA A 625 2.99 -0.81 8.49
CA ALA A 625 1.92 -0.05 7.82
C ALA A 625 0.66 -0.87 7.51
N SER A 626 0.62 -2.14 7.91
CA SER A 626 -0.53 -3.05 7.71
C SER A 626 -1.68 -2.75 8.69
N SER A 627 -2.91 -2.80 8.18
CA SER A 627 -4.16 -2.66 8.94
C SER A 627 -5.12 -3.79 8.56
N VAL A 628 -5.25 -4.78 9.44
CA VAL A 628 -6.06 -5.99 9.21
C VAL A 628 -7.49 -5.81 9.73
N GLN A 629 -8.46 -6.31 8.97
CA GLN A 629 -9.85 -6.45 9.42
C GLN A 629 -10.23 -7.93 9.36
N ILE A 630 -10.81 -8.45 10.44
CA ILE A 630 -11.04 -9.88 10.62
C ILE A 630 -12.33 -10.18 11.37
N LEU A 631 -13.04 -11.21 10.89
CA LEU A 631 -14.14 -11.90 11.56
C LEU A 631 -13.83 -13.39 11.64
N GLU A 632 -14.25 -14.05 12.72
CA GLU A 632 -14.14 -15.50 12.93
C GLU A 632 -15.47 -16.05 13.45
N THR A 633 -15.90 -17.18 12.90
CA THR A 633 -17.04 -17.93 13.43
C THR A 633 -16.52 -18.98 14.42
N LEU A 634 -17.06 -18.95 15.63
CA LEU A 634 -16.76 -19.91 16.68
C LEU A 634 -17.61 -21.18 16.56
N LYS A 635 -17.26 -22.23 17.32
CA LYS A 635 -17.85 -23.57 17.18
C LYS A 635 -19.29 -23.67 17.69
N ASP A 636 -19.71 -22.72 18.53
CA ASP A 636 -21.09 -22.48 18.98
C ASP A 636 -21.93 -21.70 17.94
N GLY A 637 -21.30 -21.08 16.94
CA GLY A 637 -21.94 -20.20 15.95
C GLY A 637 -21.79 -18.71 16.24
N THR A 638 -21.19 -18.31 17.36
CA THR A 638 -20.91 -16.90 17.67
C THR A 638 -19.93 -16.31 16.66
N ILE A 639 -20.24 -15.13 16.13
CA ILE A 639 -19.32 -14.38 15.28
C ILE A 639 -18.53 -13.43 16.16
N VAL A 640 -17.21 -13.61 16.20
CA VAL A 640 -16.29 -12.65 16.82
C VAL A 640 -15.60 -11.79 15.77
N GLY A 641 -15.23 -10.58 16.14
CA GLY A 641 -14.58 -9.63 15.23
C GLY A 641 -13.47 -8.83 15.89
N ASN A 642 -12.52 -8.36 15.10
CA ASN A 642 -11.50 -7.42 15.54
C ASN A 642 -11.06 -6.50 14.39
N SER A 643 -10.64 -5.28 14.77
CA SER A 643 -10.06 -4.28 13.89
C SER A 643 -8.66 -3.94 14.39
N ASP A 644 -7.69 -3.91 13.48
CA ASP A 644 -6.29 -3.67 13.81
C ASP A 644 -6.05 -2.25 14.34
N TRP A 645 -5.60 -2.15 15.59
CA TRP A 645 -5.22 -0.90 16.27
C TRP A 645 -4.11 -0.12 15.54
N ARG A 646 -3.49 -0.71 14.50
CA ARG A 646 -2.41 -0.06 13.77
C ARG A 646 -2.83 1.19 13.02
N LYS A 647 -4.03 1.23 12.43
CA LYS A 647 -4.61 2.47 11.88
C LYS A 647 -4.99 3.41 13.02
N THR A 648 -4.42 4.62 13.03
CA THR A 648 -4.71 5.68 14.01
C THR A 648 -6.05 6.36 13.72
N ILE A 649 -7.11 5.58 13.86
CA ILE A 649 -8.52 5.91 13.67
C ILE A 649 -9.32 5.16 14.75
N ASN A 650 -10.52 5.64 15.11
CA ASN A 650 -11.46 4.81 15.87
C ASN A 650 -11.98 3.66 14.97
N VAL A 651 -11.32 2.50 15.02
CA VAL A 651 -11.65 1.29 14.25
C VAL A 651 -12.21 0.21 15.17
N TYR A 652 -13.32 -0.39 14.76
CA TYR A 652 -13.97 -1.47 15.49
C TYR A 652 -14.91 -2.26 14.58
N PRO A 653 -15.15 -3.55 14.88
CA PRO A 653 -16.21 -4.34 14.26
C PRO A 653 -17.58 -3.92 14.82
N ALA A 654 -18.63 -4.06 13.99
CA ALA A 654 -20.01 -3.79 14.37
C ALA A 654 -20.91 -4.95 13.90
N GLY A 655 -21.90 -5.32 14.71
CA GLY A 655 -22.74 -6.49 14.45
C GLY A 655 -23.96 -6.55 15.37
N PHE A 656 -24.67 -7.68 15.34
CA PHE A 656 -25.79 -8.02 16.24
C PHE A 656 -25.95 -9.55 16.33
#